data_AF-A0A1G6WXR4-F1
#
_entry.id   AF-A0A1G6WXR4-F1
#
_cell.length_a   1.000
_cell.length_b   1.000
_cell.length_c   1.000
_cell.angle_alpha   90.00
_cell.angle_beta   90.00
_cell.angle_gamma   90.00
#
_symmetry.space_group_name_H-M   'P 1'
#
loop_
_entity.id
_entity.type
_entity.pdbx_description
1 polymer ?
#
loop_
_entity_poly.entity_id
_entity_poly.type
_entity_poly.pdbx_seq_one_letter_code
_entity_poly.pdbx_strand_id
1 'polypeptide(L)'
;MAGSADLSERPPWLVRFPYLSGERVAGAGVLVDQYHIVTCAHVVDLQSGRTGPVASRREAPAALARVEFPFGLHRGAFHARTVLWLPVQDNGDGDIAVLRLEHPRRGIEAAPLAFPNGMRGHRFSAHGFPEGERIAREATGILRGASGEFGNWVQLDADGMTGWAIGPGFSGAPVYDHEAEAVIGIVALRDGHRSGHLLPNRYLSEHWPRLLACDGSLAEPTSTELRADSEPNRLEFGSSPPVLESERTPSHNLTAWSDYWNPAGAGSGFVGRVEDMAALEEDLTGSSAVVQVCSIGGFGGIGKTALATAFGENHSADFDGRVFFDFQSYSLNAQPISAVQALRRILPVVLNQDPKRIAMYSAEELLTLWHSATANRRILMIWDNVSSSDQIEPLILRGRGCATIYTTRQALLLEGGSKTIRLDVLKTEDAEALFLQVAGSDHDRSRVKELVLRDLCVPVLINSHAQGVVSGKWSLADIVSDLPPVSESRRKHAARLQASLFERLFASYRRLDPLQRVAFRIFGSYPGRALSIGTLAGVLKCAVEDAEELILQLVDAGLAQREDDRTTRTPRHLRTYFAHDLIRAFGANQALQECWIHGRARDDRALVWSGLREYYSHRLASYQSSDYDWFFLEAEAIREVALGEEDIATAEFANLAAARFFASGRANVSRELFGHAAKIFWNAEDDFNYAAALRATWESPHVGGEEYARRVGRRFMNVKSATLAATGFDPDIWIRGDIFLLKFKPDEAEDAFRTALEACELMDDAEGSIAARLGLADSETVEASRRLTYKFNDDFAGPLSLLFAAERLYRGALRSARIINDKAGEAAALAGLGNTAIYITTGGVLWPILERARGIEMSQSSGDLVEWPNLYHERALERPIGGNADTALDLKSAKRHFEDALKLFRARRDYVGIADIYIGIGNMAIAQNSPDLEEAEKAYSTALATFEELGDGFGVARSSLGLGDVEFLKAHHADSHLRRYIRHYAKAIRDFDELHLGEWSARVRRFLAATLRPLDG
;
A
#
# COMPACT_ATOMS: atom_id res chain seq x y z
N MET A 1 1.99 2.33 32.69
CA MET A 1 3.32 2.17 33.32
C MET A 1 3.67 0.70 33.38
N ALA A 2 4.53 0.24 32.48
CA ALA A 2 5.32 -0.99 32.61
C ALA A 2 6.78 -0.53 32.49
N GLY A 3 7.63 -0.89 33.44
CA GLY A 3 9.02 -0.40 33.51
C GLY A 3 9.80 -0.78 32.25
N SER A 4 10.68 0.13 31.80
CA SER A 4 11.67 -0.12 30.77
C SER A 4 12.54 -1.30 31.21
N ALA A 5 12.38 -2.46 30.57
CA ALA A 5 13.33 -3.54 30.71
C ALA A 5 14.62 -3.11 30.00
N ASP A 6 15.76 -3.24 30.68
CA ASP A 6 17.07 -3.06 30.04
C ASP A 6 17.19 -4.08 28.89
N LEU A 7 17.47 -3.59 27.68
CA LEU A 7 17.55 -4.43 26.48
C LEU A 7 18.69 -5.45 26.56
N SER A 8 19.73 -5.17 27.36
CA SER A 8 20.75 -6.18 27.64
C SER A 8 20.24 -7.28 28.56
N GLU A 9 19.35 -7.02 29.54
CA GLU A 9 18.88 -8.04 30.50
C GLU A 9 17.86 -9.02 29.92
N ARG A 10 17.05 -8.58 28.94
CA ARG A 10 16.00 -9.41 28.30
C ARG A 10 15.97 -9.20 26.79
N PRO A 11 17.00 -9.65 26.05
CA PRO A 11 17.11 -9.42 24.62
C PRO A 11 15.99 -10.12 23.84
N PRO A 12 15.03 -9.40 23.21
CA PRO A 12 13.92 -10.00 22.47
C PRO A 12 14.37 -10.75 21.20
N TRP A 13 15.55 -10.41 20.68
CA TRP A 13 16.21 -11.04 19.52
C TRP A 13 16.98 -12.32 19.86
N LEU A 14 17.08 -12.72 21.13
CA LEU A 14 17.80 -13.93 21.52
C LEU A 14 17.03 -15.19 21.08
N VAL A 15 17.73 -16.09 20.42
CA VAL A 15 17.21 -17.37 19.94
C VAL A 15 17.86 -18.52 20.69
N ARG A 16 17.07 -19.53 21.06
CA ARG A 16 17.52 -20.78 21.69
C ARG A 16 17.36 -21.97 20.74
N PHE A 17 18.37 -22.84 20.67
CA PHE A 17 18.36 -24.08 19.90
C PHE A 17 18.29 -25.31 20.81
N PRO A 18 17.10 -25.90 21.08
CA PRO A 18 16.99 -27.11 21.89
C PRO A 18 17.50 -28.36 21.15
N TYR A 19 18.10 -29.33 21.84
CA TYR A 19 18.37 -30.66 21.24
C TYR A 19 17.06 -31.37 20.87
N LEU A 20 17.12 -32.35 19.94
CA LEU A 20 15.95 -33.17 19.58
C LEU A 20 15.31 -33.90 20.77
N SER A 21 16.08 -34.23 21.83
CA SER A 21 15.57 -34.81 23.08
C SER A 21 14.80 -33.81 23.96
N GLY A 22 14.88 -32.51 23.69
CA GLY A 22 14.14 -31.44 24.38
C GLY A 22 14.63 -31.07 25.79
N GLU A 23 15.53 -31.85 26.39
CA GLU A 23 16.01 -31.64 27.76
C GLU A 23 17.21 -30.68 27.87
N ARG A 24 18.01 -30.56 26.80
CA ARG A 24 19.23 -29.73 26.76
C ARG A 24 19.15 -28.69 25.64
N VAL A 25 19.98 -27.65 25.74
CA VAL A 25 20.14 -26.61 24.72
C VAL A 25 21.48 -26.80 23.99
N ALA A 26 21.45 -26.82 22.66
CA ALA A 26 22.62 -26.97 21.80
C ALA A 26 23.42 -25.65 21.66
N GLY A 27 22.74 -24.52 21.72
CA GLY A 27 23.35 -23.18 21.67
C GLY A 27 22.31 -22.08 21.51
N ALA A 28 22.80 -20.88 21.17
CA ALA A 28 22.02 -19.68 20.99
C ALA A 28 22.14 -19.13 19.56
N GLY A 29 21.33 -18.13 19.22
CA GLY A 29 21.39 -17.38 17.98
C GLY A 29 20.86 -15.97 18.17
N VAL A 30 21.02 -15.15 17.14
CA VAL A 30 20.50 -13.78 17.10
C VAL A 30 19.62 -13.59 15.88
N LEU A 31 18.43 -13.05 16.11
CA LEU A 31 17.55 -12.58 15.04
C LEU A 31 18.07 -11.22 14.54
N VAL A 32 18.47 -11.15 13.27
CA VAL A 32 19.11 -9.97 12.67
C VAL A 32 18.19 -9.16 11.76
N ASP A 33 17.08 -9.76 11.31
CA ASP A 33 15.95 -9.09 10.66
C ASP A 33 14.66 -9.88 10.94
N GLN A 34 13.54 -9.58 10.28
CA GLN A 34 12.26 -10.27 10.52
C GLN A 34 12.24 -11.76 10.13
N TYR A 35 13.28 -12.27 9.46
CA TYR A 35 13.34 -13.60 8.88
C TYR A 35 14.60 -14.38 9.25
N HIS A 36 15.74 -13.71 9.45
CA HIS A 36 17.03 -14.36 9.48
C HIS A 36 17.63 -14.44 10.89
N ILE A 37 18.10 -15.64 11.21
CA ILE A 37 18.79 -15.96 12.47
C ILE A 37 20.23 -16.31 12.13
N VAL A 38 21.17 -15.64 12.79
CA VAL A 38 22.60 -15.94 12.69
C VAL A 38 23.04 -16.72 13.93
N THR A 39 23.78 -17.81 13.71
CA THR A 39 24.32 -18.68 14.78
C THR A 39 25.59 -19.39 14.28
N CYS A 40 26.19 -20.20 15.15
CA CYS A 40 27.32 -21.07 14.78
C CYS A 40 26.84 -22.31 14.00
N ALA A 41 27.59 -22.71 12.97
CA ALA A 41 27.26 -23.90 12.19
C ALA A 41 27.21 -25.17 13.05
N HIS A 42 28.13 -25.31 14.02
CA HIS A 42 28.11 -26.45 14.94
C HIS A 42 26.87 -26.51 15.84
N VAL A 43 26.19 -25.39 16.14
CA VAL A 43 24.98 -25.38 16.98
C VAL A 43 23.83 -26.07 16.25
N VAL A 44 23.65 -25.73 14.97
CA VAL A 44 22.67 -26.37 14.08
C VAL A 44 23.03 -27.85 13.85
N ASP A 45 24.33 -28.13 13.75
CA ASP A 45 24.85 -29.48 13.56
C ASP A 45 24.59 -30.39 14.78
N LEU A 46 24.86 -29.89 15.99
CA LEU A 46 24.57 -30.56 17.27
C LEU A 46 23.07 -30.81 17.45
N GLN A 47 22.23 -29.82 17.11
CA GLN A 47 20.78 -29.99 17.16
C GLN A 47 20.29 -31.09 16.22
N SER A 48 20.89 -31.23 15.04
CA SER A 48 20.50 -32.25 14.05
C SER A 48 20.78 -33.70 14.49
N GLY A 49 21.53 -33.91 15.59
CA GLY A 49 21.85 -35.24 16.13
C GLY A 49 22.89 -36.04 15.33
N ARG A 50 23.50 -35.44 14.30
CA ARG A 50 24.53 -36.07 13.48
C ARG A 50 25.87 -36.16 14.24
N THR A 51 26.53 -37.31 14.24
CA THR A 51 27.79 -37.58 14.97
C THR A 51 29.06 -37.41 14.10
N GLY A 52 30.17 -36.93 14.67
CA GLY A 52 31.47 -36.69 13.99
C GLY A 52 31.83 -35.20 13.82
N PRO A 53 33.10 -34.85 13.49
CA PRO A 53 33.59 -33.46 13.50
C PRO A 53 32.93 -32.58 12.41
N VAL A 54 32.43 -31.41 12.82
CA VAL A 54 31.72 -30.42 11.98
C VAL A 54 32.58 -29.98 10.79
N ALA A 55 33.89 -29.88 10.98
CA ALA A 55 34.85 -29.45 9.96
C ALA A 55 34.85 -30.33 8.69
N SER A 56 34.30 -31.55 8.76
CA SER A 56 34.21 -32.47 7.62
C SER A 56 32.92 -32.33 6.79
N ARG A 57 31.98 -31.45 7.18
CA ARG A 57 30.60 -31.43 6.63
C ARG A 57 30.37 -30.32 5.61
N ARG A 58 30.44 -30.66 4.33
CA ARG A 58 30.23 -29.73 3.21
C ARG A 58 28.77 -29.28 3.04
N GLU A 59 27.81 -30.03 3.57
CA GLU A 59 26.37 -29.77 3.39
C GLU A 59 25.62 -29.60 4.72
N ALA A 60 24.66 -28.69 4.73
CA ALA A 60 23.79 -28.41 5.88
C ALA A 60 22.91 -29.62 6.26
N PRO A 61 22.38 -29.67 7.49
CA PRO A 61 21.29 -30.56 7.85
C PRO A 61 20.07 -30.39 6.93
N ALA A 62 19.54 -31.49 6.39
CA ALA A 62 18.35 -31.48 5.54
C ALA A 62 17.05 -31.19 6.33
N ALA A 63 17.05 -31.48 7.62
CA ALA A 63 15.93 -31.20 8.52
C ALA A 63 15.92 -29.72 8.92
N LEU A 64 14.71 -29.16 9.08
CA LEU A 64 14.53 -27.80 9.60
C LEU A 64 15.03 -27.70 11.04
N ALA A 65 15.77 -26.63 11.35
CA ALA A 65 16.24 -26.36 12.70
C ALA A 65 15.09 -25.87 13.57
N ARG A 66 15.01 -26.36 14.82
CA ARG A 66 14.01 -25.92 15.79
C ARG A 66 14.54 -24.74 16.59
N VAL A 67 13.82 -23.62 16.64
CA VAL A 67 14.27 -22.40 17.32
C VAL A 67 13.19 -21.85 18.27
N GLU A 68 13.59 -21.29 19.40
CA GLU A 68 12.68 -20.79 20.44
C GLU A 68 13.13 -19.41 20.94
N PHE A 69 12.20 -18.48 21.18
CA PHE A 69 12.49 -17.13 21.66
C PHE A 69 12.22 -17.02 23.17
N PRO A 70 13.23 -16.88 24.04
CA PRO A 70 13.04 -16.92 25.49
C PRO A 70 12.36 -15.67 26.07
N PHE A 71 12.53 -14.52 25.42
CA PHE A 71 12.11 -13.21 25.94
C PHE A 71 11.06 -12.50 25.07
N GLY A 72 10.71 -13.06 23.91
CA GLY A 72 9.68 -12.51 23.02
C GLY A 72 8.26 -12.74 23.53
N LEU A 73 7.29 -11.98 22.99
CA LEU A 73 5.86 -12.09 23.32
C LEU A 73 5.25 -13.47 23.00
N HIS A 74 5.87 -14.22 22.07
CA HIS A 74 5.40 -15.52 21.60
C HIS A 74 6.05 -16.68 22.35
N ARG A 75 5.24 -17.52 22.98
CA ARG A 75 5.68 -18.77 23.63
C ARG A 75 5.51 -19.95 22.66
N GLY A 76 6.60 -20.47 22.09
CA GLY A 76 6.52 -21.64 21.19
C GLY A 76 7.85 -21.98 20.48
N ALA A 77 7.88 -23.15 19.84
CA ALA A 77 8.98 -23.61 18.99
C ALA A 77 8.68 -23.37 17.51
N PHE A 78 9.63 -22.76 16.82
CA PHE A 78 9.57 -22.42 15.41
C PHE A 78 10.54 -23.29 14.61
N HIS A 79 10.34 -23.34 13.30
CA HIS A 79 11.22 -24.05 12.37
C HIS A 79 11.90 -23.05 11.42
N ALA A 80 13.19 -23.24 11.19
CA ALA A 80 14.00 -22.40 10.32
C ALA A 80 14.81 -23.25 9.35
N ARG A 81 14.88 -22.79 8.09
CA ARG A 81 15.66 -23.44 7.04
C ARG A 81 17.04 -22.80 6.93
N THR A 82 18.10 -23.59 6.87
CA THR A 82 19.45 -23.07 6.61
C THR A 82 19.54 -22.47 5.20
N VAL A 83 19.93 -21.19 5.11
CA VAL A 83 20.15 -20.45 3.86
C VAL A 83 21.64 -20.18 3.59
N LEU A 84 22.47 -20.16 4.63
CA LEU A 84 23.93 -20.16 4.52
C LEU A 84 24.50 -21.21 5.46
N TRP A 85 25.46 -22.00 4.95
CA TRP A 85 26.17 -23.01 5.70
C TRP A 85 27.67 -22.90 5.45
N LEU A 86 28.41 -22.48 6.47
CA LEU A 86 29.86 -22.38 6.44
C LEU A 86 30.44 -23.12 7.66
N PRO A 87 30.81 -24.40 7.53
CA PRO A 87 31.41 -25.16 8.64
C PRO A 87 32.77 -24.59 9.02
N VAL A 88 33.30 -25.00 10.18
CA VAL A 88 34.69 -24.69 10.59
C VAL A 88 35.65 -25.22 9.51
N GLN A 89 36.51 -24.36 8.98
CA GLN A 89 37.54 -24.71 8.00
C GLN A 89 38.86 -25.10 8.69
N ASP A 90 39.80 -25.70 7.96
CA ASP A 90 41.08 -26.18 8.50
C ASP A 90 41.98 -25.06 9.07
N ASN A 91 41.88 -23.85 8.50
CA ASN A 91 42.54 -22.63 9.00
C ASN A 91 41.84 -22.02 10.24
N GLY A 92 40.70 -22.59 10.62
CA GLY A 92 39.90 -22.15 11.76
C GLY A 92 38.89 -21.06 11.53
N ASP A 93 38.82 -20.53 10.33
CA ASP A 93 37.76 -19.62 9.89
C ASP A 93 36.45 -20.38 9.59
N GLY A 94 35.34 -19.66 9.52
CA GLY A 94 34.01 -20.25 9.33
C GLY A 94 33.25 -20.45 10.64
N ASP A 95 32.46 -21.52 10.72
CA ASP A 95 31.46 -21.76 11.77
C ASP A 95 30.26 -20.81 11.76
N ILE A 96 29.74 -20.49 10.57
CA ILE A 96 28.60 -19.58 10.39
C ILE A 96 27.43 -20.37 9.80
N ALA A 97 26.26 -20.25 10.42
CA ALA A 97 25.00 -20.65 9.82
C ALA A 97 24.01 -19.48 9.86
N VAL A 98 23.37 -19.23 8.72
CA VAL A 98 22.22 -18.32 8.63
C VAL A 98 20.99 -19.15 8.33
N LEU A 99 19.97 -18.99 9.15
CA LEU A 99 18.70 -19.68 9.02
C LEU A 99 17.60 -18.67 8.71
N ARG A 100 16.64 -19.06 7.87
CA ARG A 100 15.47 -18.28 7.52
C ARG A 100 14.22 -18.92 8.13
N LEU A 101 13.47 -18.14 8.89
CA LEU A 101 12.12 -18.48 9.35
C LEU A 101 11.18 -18.56 8.15
N GLU A 102 10.27 -19.54 8.15
CA GLU A 102 9.32 -19.73 7.04
C GLU A 102 8.35 -18.54 6.89
N HIS A 103 8.03 -17.84 7.99
CA HIS A 103 7.16 -16.67 8.02
C HIS A 103 7.70 -15.60 8.99
N PRO A 104 7.60 -14.29 8.67
CA PRO A 104 7.93 -13.22 9.60
C PRO A 104 6.85 -13.17 10.69
N ARG A 105 7.23 -12.86 11.93
CA ARG A 105 6.28 -12.85 13.06
C ARG A 105 6.31 -11.51 13.79
N ARG A 106 5.13 -10.88 13.92
CA ARG A 106 4.95 -9.61 14.65
C ARG A 106 5.24 -9.80 16.14
N GLY A 107 5.99 -8.88 16.76
CA GLY A 107 6.29 -8.92 18.20
C GLY A 107 7.62 -9.58 18.58
N ILE A 108 8.46 -9.94 17.60
CA ILE A 108 9.85 -10.32 17.81
C ILE A 108 10.70 -9.22 17.18
N GLU A 109 11.50 -8.53 18.00
CA GLU A 109 12.35 -7.43 17.55
C GLU A 109 13.71 -7.96 17.09
N ALA A 110 14.22 -7.46 15.97
CA ALA A 110 15.55 -7.78 15.48
C ALA A 110 16.61 -7.06 16.32
N ALA A 111 17.81 -7.66 16.40
CA ALA A 111 18.91 -7.07 17.15
C ALA A 111 19.38 -5.76 16.50
N PRO A 112 19.60 -4.69 17.28
CA PRO A 112 20.35 -3.53 16.78
C PRO A 112 21.77 -3.98 16.45
N LEU A 113 22.23 -3.77 15.22
CA LEU A 113 23.56 -4.21 14.76
C LEU A 113 24.52 -3.02 14.66
N ALA A 114 25.77 -3.22 15.08
CA ALA A 114 26.85 -2.26 14.86
C ALA A 114 28.10 -2.88 14.26
N PHE A 115 28.89 -2.06 13.55
CA PHE A 115 30.13 -2.43 12.86
C PHE A 115 31.31 -1.54 13.29
N PRO A 116 31.62 -1.46 14.60
CA PRO A 116 32.58 -0.51 15.13
C PRO A 116 33.99 -0.71 14.55
N ASN A 117 34.69 0.39 14.28
CA ASN A 117 36.08 0.39 13.79
C ASN A 117 37.11 0.03 14.87
N GLY A 118 36.72 0.00 16.15
CA GLY A 118 37.53 -0.42 17.28
C GLY A 118 36.65 -0.73 18.49
N MET A 119 37.00 -1.79 19.23
CA MET A 119 36.18 -2.35 20.32
C MET A 119 37.00 -2.66 21.59
N ARG A 120 38.30 -2.33 21.60
CA ARG A 120 39.20 -2.71 22.69
C ARG A 120 38.87 -1.91 23.95
N GLY A 121 38.60 -2.60 25.05
CA GLY A 121 38.28 -2.01 26.35
C GLY A 121 36.78 -1.79 26.57
N HIS A 122 35.93 -2.03 25.56
CA HIS A 122 34.48 -1.93 25.67
C HIS A 122 33.94 -3.03 26.59
N ARG A 123 32.86 -2.73 27.30
CA ARG A 123 32.11 -3.68 28.12
C ARG A 123 31.10 -4.40 27.25
N PHE A 124 31.02 -5.71 27.42
CA PHE A 124 30.03 -6.53 26.72
C PHE A 124 29.15 -7.32 27.69
N SER A 125 27.96 -7.67 27.21
CA SER A 125 27.12 -8.73 27.76
C SER A 125 26.74 -9.74 26.68
N ALA A 126 26.62 -11.01 27.06
CA ALA A 126 26.19 -12.10 26.19
C ALA A 126 25.26 -13.05 26.95
N HIS A 127 24.19 -13.48 26.29
CA HIS A 127 23.16 -14.33 26.91
C HIS A 127 23.18 -15.74 26.29
N GLY A 128 23.60 -16.73 27.07
CA GLY A 128 23.73 -18.13 26.64
C GLY A 128 22.96 -19.12 27.52
N PHE A 129 23.03 -20.40 27.18
CA PHE A 129 22.32 -21.48 27.88
C PHE A 129 23.31 -22.56 28.34
N PRO A 130 24.02 -22.36 29.45
CA PRO A 130 25.02 -23.31 29.94
C PRO A 130 24.41 -24.67 30.31
N GLU A 131 25.25 -25.69 30.44
CA GLU A 131 24.82 -27.06 30.68
C GLU A 131 23.89 -27.20 31.90
N GLY A 132 22.70 -27.77 31.70
CA GLY A 132 21.67 -27.94 32.73
C GLY A 132 20.70 -26.76 32.88
N GLU A 133 20.95 -25.63 32.21
CA GLU A 133 20.12 -24.42 32.30
C GLU A 133 19.21 -24.28 31.07
N ARG A 134 17.91 -24.08 31.31
CA ARG A 134 16.93 -23.76 30.25
C ARG A 134 16.69 -22.26 30.12
N ILE A 135 17.00 -21.50 31.16
CA ILE A 135 16.84 -20.04 31.21
C ILE A 135 18.15 -19.41 30.76
N ALA A 136 18.07 -18.33 29.98
CA ALA A 136 19.27 -17.62 29.54
C ALA A 136 20.05 -17.08 30.73
N ARG A 137 21.38 -17.25 30.71
CA ARG A 137 22.31 -16.75 31.72
C ARG A 137 23.22 -15.71 31.09
N GLU A 138 23.41 -14.62 31.80
CA GLU A 138 24.24 -13.51 31.37
C GLU A 138 25.72 -13.74 31.73
N ALA A 139 26.59 -13.51 30.75
CA ALA A 139 28.03 -13.35 30.92
C ALA A 139 28.41 -11.91 30.56
N THR A 140 29.14 -11.23 31.44
CA THR A 140 29.64 -9.86 31.23
C THR A 140 31.16 -9.83 31.25
N GLY A 141 31.76 -8.84 30.60
CA GLY A 141 33.22 -8.75 30.54
C GLY A 141 33.75 -7.58 29.72
N ILE A 142 35.03 -7.66 29.35
CA ILE A 142 35.72 -6.65 28.53
C ILE A 142 36.25 -7.25 27.23
N LEU A 143 36.13 -6.51 26.13
CA LEU A 143 36.68 -6.86 24.83
C LEU A 143 38.19 -6.54 24.78
N ARG A 144 39.08 -7.53 24.60
CA ARG A 144 40.54 -7.33 24.73
C ARG A 144 41.25 -6.87 23.44
N GLY A 145 40.61 -7.01 22.29
CA GLY A 145 41.15 -6.64 20.97
C GLY A 145 41.19 -7.82 19.99
N ALA A 146 41.69 -7.56 18.78
CA ALA A 146 41.77 -8.57 17.71
C ALA A 146 42.66 -9.76 18.12
N SER A 147 42.18 -10.97 17.87
CA SER A 147 42.87 -12.24 18.10
C SER A 147 42.68 -13.19 16.90
N GLY A 148 43.44 -14.29 16.87
CA GLY A 148 43.46 -15.25 15.75
C GLY A 148 44.55 -14.97 14.71
N GLU A 149 44.90 -15.98 13.90
CA GLU A 149 46.03 -15.97 12.97
C GLU A 149 45.91 -14.91 11.86
N PHE A 150 44.70 -14.42 11.60
CA PHE A 150 44.37 -13.40 10.60
C PHE A 150 43.71 -12.12 11.16
N GLY A 151 43.56 -11.99 12.48
CA GLY A 151 42.99 -10.80 13.13
C GLY A 151 41.47 -10.60 12.98
N ASN A 152 40.74 -11.61 12.51
CA ASN A 152 39.30 -11.54 12.23
C ASN A 152 38.40 -11.77 13.45
N TRP A 153 38.98 -12.05 14.62
CA TRP A 153 38.27 -12.46 15.83
C TRP A 153 38.55 -11.46 16.95
N VAL A 154 37.70 -11.38 17.97
CA VAL A 154 37.95 -10.55 19.16
C VAL A 154 37.86 -11.40 20.42
N GLN A 155 38.86 -11.33 21.29
CA GLN A 155 38.85 -12.11 22.54
C GLN A 155 37.88 -11.52 23.57
N LEU A 156 37.00 -12.36 24.12
CA LEU A 156 36.06 -12.03 25.20
C LEU A 156 36.70 -12.40 26.54
N ASP A 157 36.95 -11.40 27.39
CA ASP A 157 37.47 -11.60 28.75
C ASP A 157 36.32 -11.41 29.75
N ALA A 158 35.62 -12.51 30.04
CA ALA A 158 34.46 -12.53 30.93
C ALA A 158 34.87 -12.40 32.41
N ASP A 159 34.18 -11.56 33.17
CA ASP A 159 34.42 -11.39 34.60
C ASP A 159 33.84 -12.58 35.39
N GLY A 160 34.71 -13.51 35.77
CA GLY A 160 34.33 -14.69 36.55
C GLY A 160 33.91 -14.41 38.01
N MET A 161 34.00 -13.16 38.49
CA MET A 161 33.64 -12.79 39.87
C MET A 161 32.19 -12.30 40.01
N THR A 162 31.57 -11.81 38.92
CA THR A 162 30.25 -11.14 38.97
C THR A 162 29.21 -11.70 37.99
N GLY A 163 29.60 -12.55 37.03
CA GLY A 163 28.69 -13.18 36.05
C GLY A 163 29.08 -14.62 35.67
N TRP A 164 28.36 -15.25 34.72
CA TRP A 164 28.69 -16.59 34.23
C TRP A 164 29.92 -16.56 33.30
N ALA A 165 30.78 -17.57 33.40
CA ALA A 165 31.88 -17.74 32.45
C ALA A 165 31.35 -18.16 31.07
N ILE A 166 31.92 -17.61 30.00
CA ILE A 166 31.59 -18.03 28.63
C ILE A 166 32.11 -19.45 28.41
N GLY A 167 31.19 -20.38 28.16
CA GLY A 167 31.47 -21.80 27.98
C GLY A 167 30.38 -22.51 27.16
N PRO A 168 30.41 -23.85 27.07
CA PRO A 168 29.46 -24.61 26.25
C PRO A 168 28.00 -24.19 26.49
N GLY A 169 27.27 -23.89 25.42
CA GLY A 169 25.91 -23.35 25.47
C GLY A 169 25.81 -21.83 25.21
N PHE A 170 26.93 -21.10 25.20
CA PHE A 170 27.00 -19.71 24.73
C PHE A 170 27.27 -19.59 23.22
N SER A 171 27.68 -20.66 22.53
CA SER A 171 27.91 -20.62 21.08
C SER A 171 26.70 -20.06 20.33
N GLY A 172 26.95 -19.08 19.45
CA GLY A 172 25.96 -18.36 18.67
C GLY A 172 25.20 -17.26 19.43
N ALA A 173 25.49 -17.04 20.72
CA ALA A 173 24.85 -15.97 21.49
C ALA A 173 25.24 -14.58 20.96
N PRO A 174 24.31 -13.60 20.91
CA PRO A 174 24.64 -12.22 20.58
C PRO A 174 25.57 -11.62 21.63
N VAL A 175 26.60 -10.92 21.18
CA VAL A 175 27.46 -10.09 22.02
C VAL A 175 27.01 -8.64 21.90
N TYR A 176 26.43 -8.11 22.97
CA TYR A 176 25.97 -6.72 23.06
C TYR A 176 27.11 -5.85 23.62
N ASP A 177 27.47 -4.81 22.89
CA ASP A 177 28.45 -3.80 23.30
C ASP A 177 27.73 -2.63 23.96
N HIS A 178 28.04 -2.37 25.23
CA HIS A 178 27.37 -1.32 26.01
C HIS A 178 27.79 0.09 25.59
N GLU A 179 28.95 0.26 24.96
CA GLU A 179 29.38 1.55 24.41
C GLU A 179 28.76 1.80 23.02
N ALA A 180 28.53 0.75 22.24
CA ALA A 180 27.85 0.87 20.94
C ALA A 180 26.31 0.76 21.03
N GLU A 181 25.77 0.38 22.20
CA GLU A 181 24.36 0.05 22.45
C GLU A 181 23.76 -0.89 21.38
N ALA A 182 24.55 -1.86 20.93
CA ALA A 182 24.20 -2.74 19.82
C ALA A 182 24.91 -4.11 19.89
N VAL A 183 24.35 -5.10 19.19
CA VAL A 183 24.99 -6.38 18.94
C VAL A 183 26.09 -6.21 17.90
N ILE A 184 27.31 -6.58 18.27
CA ILE A 184 28.52 -6.44 17.45
C ILE A 184 28.99 -7.76 16.83
N GLY A 185 28.30 -8.87 17.12
CA GLY A 185 28.55 -10.20 16.56
C GLY A 185 28.05 -11.32 17.45
N ILE A 186 28.53 -12.54 17.20
CA ILE A 186 28.15 -13.75 17.95
C ILE A 186 29.33 -14.40 18.69
N VAL A 187 29.04 -15.09 19.78
CA VAL A 187 30.02 -15.88 20.52
C VAL A 187 30.37 -17.15 19.74
N ALA A 188 31.67 -17.42 19.56
CA ALA A 188 32.21 -18.67 19.06
C ALA A 188 33.16 -19.29 20.09
N LEU A 189 33.05 -20.61 20.29
CA LEU A 189 33.89 -21.39 21.20
C LEU A 189 34.81 -22.29 20.39
N ARG A 190 36.09 -22.39 20.78
CA ARG A 190 37.05 -23.36 20.23
C ARG A 190 37.50 -24.34 21.30
N ASP A 191 37.73 -25.59 20.88
CA ASP A 191 38.13 -26.69 21.74
C ASP A 191 39.39 -26.35 22.56
N GLY A 192 39.27 -26.43 23.89
CA GLY A 192 40.41 -26.46 24.82
C GLY A 192 40.74 -25.18 25.59
N HIS A 193 40.09 -24.03 25.34
CA HIS A 193 40.38 -22.78 26.06
C HIS A 193 39.15 -22.21 26.80
N ARG A 194 39.36 -21.73 28.04
CA ARG A 194 38.33 -21.09 28.89
C ARG A 194 37.89 -19.69 28.43
N SER A 195 38.25 -19.28 27.21
CA SER A 195 38.01 -17.93 26.68
C SER A 195 37.14 -17.99 25.43
N GLY A 196 35.95 -17.40 25.51
CA GLY A 196 35.09 -17.20 24.35
C GLY A 196 35.70 -16.20 23.36
N HIS A 197 35.37 -16.36 22.09
CA HIS A 197 35.73 -15.41 21.04
C HIS A 197 34.47 -14.80 20.43
N LEU A 198 34.58 -13.58 19.95
CA LEU A 198 33.57 -12.90 19.15
C LEU A 198 33.90 -13.09 17.67
N LEU A 199 32.92 -13.56 16.89
CA LEU A 199 32.86 -13.41 15.44
C LEU A 199 32.18 -12.08 15.13
N PRO A 200 32.93 -11.01 14.75
CA PRO A 200 32.37 -9.67 14.59
C PRO A 200 31.40 -9.60 13.40
N ASN A 201 30.42 -8.70 13.46
CA ASN A 201 29.48 -8.45 12.36
C ASN A 201 30.19 -8.14 11.04
N ARG A 202 31.34 -7.45 11.09
CA ARG A 202 32.18 -7.21 9.90
C ARG A 202 32.58 -8.53 9.23
N TYR A 203 33.09 -9.48 9.99
CA TYR A 203 33.45 -10.79 9.48
C TYR A 203 32.23 -11.58 9.00
N LEU A 204 31.12 -11.55 9.76
CA LEU A 204 29.87 -12.18 9.34
C LEU A 204 29.35 -11.58 8.02
N SER A 205 29.51 -10.28 7.80
CA SER A 205 29.08 -9.60 6.57
C SER A 205 29.94 -9.90 5.35
N GLU A 206 31.21 -10.26 5.53
CA GLU A 206 32.06 -10.71 4.42
C GLU A 206 31.54 -12.02 3.83
N HIS A 207 30.99 -12.91 4.67
CA HIS A 207 30.41 -14.19 4.26
C HIS A 207 28.92 -14.11 3.95
N TRP A 208 28.22 -13.14 4.53
CA TRP A 208 26.81 -12.86 4.25
C TRP A 208 26.57 -11.35 4.08
N PRO A 209 26.82 -10.78 2.87
CA PRO A 209 26.73 -9.33 2.64
C PRO A 209 25.38 -8.71 2.97
N ARG A 210 24.30 -9.51 2.99
CA ARG A 210 22.97 -9.07 3.43
C ARG A 210 22.92 -8.60 4.88
N LEU A 211 23.87 -9.00 5.72
CA LEU A 211 23.97 -8.48 7.10
C LEU A 211 24.18 -6.96 7.13
N LEU A 212 24.81 -6.37 6.09
CA LEU A 212 24.93 -4.91 5.91
C LEU A 212 23.62 -4.25 5.45
N ALA A 213 22.65 -5.01 4.93
CA ALA A 213 21.31 -4.49 4.65
C ALA A 213 20.42 -4.56 5.90
N CYS A 214 20.72 -5.49 6.81
CA CYS A 214 20.06 -5.62 8.11
C CYS A 214 20.43 -4.49 9.10
N ASP A 215 21.46 -3.69 8.81
CA ASP A 215 21.87 -2.53 9.62
C ASP A 215 21.12 -1.24 9.26
N GLY A 216 20.21 -1.32 8.28
CA GLY A 216 19.41 -0.20 7.78
C GLY A 216 20.09 0.69 6.73
N SER A 217 21.31 0.36 6.25
CA SER A 217 22.10 1.26 5.38
C SER A 217 22.12 0.94 3.88
N LEU A 218 21.51 -0.14 3.39
CA LEU A 218 21.49 -0.45 1.95
C LEU A 218 20.13 -0.97 1.45
N ALA A 219 19.56 -0.26 0.48
CA ALA A 219 18.35 -0.63 -0.27
C ALA A 219 18.54 -1.95 -1.05
N GLU A 220 17.47 -2.75 -1.12
CA GLU A 220 17.46 -4.06 -1.78
C GLU A 220 17.94 -4.02 -3.25
N PRO A 221 18.74 -5.00 -3.70
CA PRO A 221 18.91 -5.24 -5.13
C PRO A 221 17.68 -5.97 -5.70
N THR A 222 17.12 -5.37 -6.75
CA THR A 222 16.01 -5.91 -7.54
C THR A 222 16.32 -7.26 -8.17
N SER A 223 15.30 -8.10 -8.22
CA SER A 223 15.25 -9.50 -8.67
C SER A 223 15.50 -9.74 -10.17
N THR A 224 16.41 -8.99 -10.79
CA THR A 224 16.68 -9.04 -12.23
C THR A 224 18.01 -9.72 -12.53
N GLU A 225 18.15 -10.99 -12.15
CA GLU A 225 19.24 -11.83 -12.68
C GLU A 225 18.87 -13.29 -12.44
N LEU A 226 18.03 -13.84 -13.32
CA LEU A 226 18.01 -15.27 -13.70
C LEU A 226 17.00 -15.46 -14.84
N ARG A 227 17.58 -15.74 -16.02
CA ARG A 227 17.00 -16.32 -17.25
C ARG A 227 16.71 -15.35 -18.41
N ALA A 228 17.79 -15.05 -19.13
CA ALA A 228 17.78 -15.04 -20.59
C ALA A 228 17.62 -16.48 -21.11
N ASP A 229 16.68 -16.72 -22.03
CA ASP A 229 16.95 -17.20 -23.40
C ASP A 229 15.66 -17.59 -24.15
N SER A 230 15.67 -17.29 -25.46
CA SER A 230 14.81 -17.74 -26.58
C SER A 230 13.54 -16.95 -26.96
N GLU A 231 13.74 -15.98 -27.85
CA GLU A 231 12.86 -15.66 -28.99
C GLU A 231 13.15 -16.60 -30.19
N PRO A 232 12.43 -16.59 -31.34
CA PRO A 232 11.20 -15.87 -31.73
C PRO A 232 10.15 -16.74 -32.48
N ASN A 233 8.91 -16.25 -32.64
CA ASN A 233 8.26 -16.36 -33.96
C ASN A 233 7.12 -15.34 -34.20
N ARG A 234 7.25 -14.66 -35.34
CA ARG A 234 6.26 -13.78 -36.00
C ARG A 234 5.04 -14.57 -36.47
N LEU A 235 3.89 -13.90 -36.56
CA LEU A 235 3.00 -13.92 -37.74
C LEU A 235 2.09 -12.68 -37.74
N GLU A 236 2.07 -11.98 -38.87
CA GLU A 236 1.27 -10.79 -39.19
C GLU A 236 -0.14 -11.13 -39.70
N PHE A 237 -0.96 -10.06 -39.79
CA PHE A 237 -2.18 -9.82 -40.57
C PHE A 237 -3.55 -10.05 -39.90
N GLY A 238 -4.29 -8.94 -39.75
CA GLY A 238 -5.56 -8.83 -40.48
C GLY A 238 -6.75 -8.18 -39.76
N SER A 239 -7.14 -7.02 -40.30
CA SER A 239 -8.51 -6.47 -40.42
C SER A 239 -9.20 -5.77 -39.24
N SER A 240 -9.71 -4.58 -39.59
CA SER A 240 -10.34 -3.51 -38.82
C SER A 240 -11.61 -3.89 -38.04
N PRO A 241 -11.94 -3.17 -36.96
CA PRO A 241 -13.28 -3.14 -36.40
C PRO A 241 -14.20 -2.19 -37.20
N PRO A 242 -15.53 -2.41 -37.16
CA PRO A 242 -16.48 -1.71 -38.01
C PRO A 242 -16.76 -0.28 -37.52
N VAL A 243 -17.03 0.58 -38.49
CA VAL A 243 -17.57 1.93 -38.34
C VAL A 243 -18.93 1.87 -37.66
N LEU A 244 -19.08 2.55 -36.52
CA LEU A 244 -20.38 2.94 -35.98
C LEU A 244 -20.55 4.45 -36.11
N GLU A 245 -21.74 4.81 -36.59
CA GLU A 245 -22.14 6.11 -37.09
C GLU A 245 -22.14 7.19 -36.01
N SER A 246 -21.89 8.42 -36.47
CA SER A 246 -21.82 9.66 -35.71
C SER A 246 -23.12 10.00 -34.98
N GLU A 247 -23.11 9.94 -33.65
CA GLU A 247 -24.02 10.74 -32.84
C GLU A 247 -23.40 12.11 -32.54
N ARG A 248 -24.23 13.14 -32.72
CA ARG A 248 -23.87 14.56 -32.74
C ARG A 248 -23.31 15.02 -31.39
N THR A 249 -22.12 15.61 -31.41
CA THR A 249 -21.55 16.37 -30.30
C THR A 249 -22.47 17.54 -29.89
N PRO A 250 -22.77 17.72 -28.60
CA PRO A 250 -23.50 18.90 -28.13
C PRO A 250 -22.61 20.14 -28.31
N SER A 251 -23.16 21.16 -28.96
CA SER A 251 -22.50 22.46 -29.15
C SER A 251 -22.28 23.15 -27.81
N HIS A 252 -21.09 23.00 -27.25
CA HIS A 252 -20.64 23.78 -26.09
C HIS A 252 -20.34 25.20 -26.53
N ASN A 253 -20.78 26.18 -25.74
CA ASN A 253 -20.44 27.58 -25.91
C ASN A 253 -18.96 27.75 -25.52
N LEU A 254 -18.04 27.37 -26.41
CA LEU A 254 -16.59 27.31 -26.21
C LEU A 254 -15.93 28.69 -26.19
N THR A 255 -16.67 29.80 -26.17
CA THR A 255 -16.14 31.16 -26.41
C THR A 255 -15.50 31.83 -25.20
N ALA A 256 -15.74 31.37 -23.96
CA ALA A 256 -15.15 31.97 -22.75
C ALA A 256 -13.99 31.12 -22.24
N TRP A 257 -12.75 31.54 -22.53
CA TRP A 257 -11.52 30.95 -21.99
C TRP A 257 -11.06 31.73 -20.74
N SER A 258 -10.62 31.02 -19.70
CA SER A 258 -9.96 31.60 -18.53
C SER A 258 -8.54 31.04 -18.38
N ASP A 259 -7.57 31.89 -18.04
CA ASP A 259 -6.21 31.43 -17.73
C ASP A 259 -6.20 30.51 -16.50
N TYR A 260 -5.51 29.37 -16.60
CA TYR A 260 -5.14 28.56 -15.44
C TYR A 260 -3.72 28.95 -15.02
N TRP A 261 -3.59 30.10 -14.35
CA TRP A 261 -2.29 30.72 -14.07
C TRP A 261 -2.11 30.98 -12.58
N ASN A 262 -1.36 30.11 -11.90
CA ASN A 262 -0.98 30.27 -10.49
C ASN A 262 0.46 29.79 -10.20
N PRO A 263 1.49 30.48 -10.70
CA PRO A 263 2.89 30.13 -10.44
C PRO A 263 3.38 30.55 -9.04
N ALA A 264 2.49 30.67 -8.04
CA ALA A 264 2.84 31.15 -6.69
C ALA A 264 4.10 30.46 -6.13
N GLY A 265 5.15 31.25 -5.89
CA GLY A 265 6.48 30.78 -5.46
C GLY A 265 7.64 31.08 -6.41
N ALA A 266 7.37 31.57 -7.63
CA ALA A 266 8.36 32.29 -8.42
C ALA A 266 8.50 33.71 -7.84
N GLY A 267 9.40 33.89 -6.87
CA GLY A 267 9.57 35.13 -6.11
C GLY A 267 9.75 36.39 -6.97
N SER A 268 9.47 37.54 -6.35
CA SER A 268 9.69 38.88 -6.91
C SER A 268 11.15 39.04 -7.38
N GLY A 269 11.33 39.13 -8.70
CA GLY A 269 12.59 39.49 -9.34
C GLY A 269 13.32 38.34 -10.03
N PHE A 270 13.07 38.16 -11.32
CA PHE A 270 13.95 37.40 -12.20
C PHE A 270 15.13 38.30 -12.62
N VAL A 271 16.37 37.87 -12.35
CA VAL A 271 17.61 38.63 -12.63
C VAL A 271 18.58 37.75 -13.40
N GLY A 272 19.23 38.35 -14.39
CA GLY A 272 20.27 37.69 -15.18
C GLY A 272 19.68 36.73 -16.20
N ARG A 273 20.49 35.76 -16.64
CA ARG A 273 20.09 34.73 -17.62
C ARG A 273 19.57 35.28 -18.95
N VAL A 274 20.14 36.39 -19.41
CA VAL A 274 19.79 37.02 -20.69
C VAL A 274 19.98 36.06 -21.86
N GLU A 275 21.07 35.28 -21.84
CA GLU A 275 21.36 34.26 -22.86
C GLU A 275 20.34 33.11 -22.85
N ASP A 276 19.94 32.62 -21.67
CA ASP A 276 18.96 31.55 -21.54
C ASP A 276 17.56 32.01 -21.97
N MET A 277 17.17 33.25 -21.62
CA MET A 277 15.90 33.86 -22.05
C MET A 277 15.88 34.06 -23.56
N ALA A 278 16.96 34.58 -24.16
CA ALA A 278 17.06 34.75 -25.60
C ALA A 278 16.99 33.39 -26.34
N ALA A 279 17.63 32.35 -25.81
CA ALA A 279 17.53 31.00 -26.38
C ALA A 279 16.11 30.44 -26.28
N LEU A 280 15.42 30.66 -25.15
CA LEU A 280 14.03 30.27 -24.97
C LEU A 280 13.09 31.00 -25.94
N GLU A 281 13.29 32.32 -26.11
CA GLU A 281 12.57 33.14 -27.09
C GLU A 281 12.81 32.64 -28.53
N GLU A 282 14.07 32.48 -28.93
CA GLU A 282 14.45 31.97 -30.27
C GLU A 282 13.79 30.60 -30.54
N ASP A 283 13.86 29.70 -29.56
CA ASP A 283 13.36 28.35 -29.69
C ASP A 283 11.83 28.28 -29.78
N LEU A 284 11.13 29.23 -29.15
CA LEU A 284 9.68 29.33 -29.14
C LEU A 284 9.08 30.14 -30.30
N THR A 285 9.88 30.87 -31.08
CA THR A 285 9.41 31.61 -32.27
C THR A 285 9.00 30.73 -33.47
N GLY A 286 9.23 29.41 -33.41
CA GLY A 286 8.88 28.44 -34.46
C GLY A 286 7.43 27.94 -34.45
N SER A 287 6.94 27.43 -35.59
CA SER A 287 5.64 26.75 -35.64
C SER A 287 5.70 25.40 -34.89
N SER A 288 4.94 25.27 -33.80
CA SER A 288 4.90 24.09 -32.89
C SER A 288 6.17 23.88 -32.06
N ALA A 289 6.55 24.89 -31.27
CA ALA A 289 7.74 24.82 -30.42
C ALA A 289 7.45 24.21 -29.03
N VAL A 290 8.12 23.08 -28.74
CA VAL A 290 8.15 22.45 -27.41
C VAL A 290 9.58 22.56 -26.88
N VAL A 291 9.75 23.25 -25.75
CA VAL A 291 11.04 23.49 -25.12
C VAL A 291 11.06 22.87 -23.72
N GLN A 292 12.10 22.09 -23.48
CA GLN A 292 12.44 21.55 -22.17
C GLN A 292 13.47 22.44 -21.49
N VAL A 293 13.20 22.86 -20.27
CA VAL A 293 14.17 23.51 -19.39
C VAL A 293 14.60 22.50 -18.34
N CYS A 294 15.83 22.02 -18.42
CA CYS A 294 16.41 21.09 -17.44
C CYS A 294 17.66 21.67 -16.81
N SER A 295 18.03 21.17 -15.63
CA SER A 295 19.25 21.60 -14.96
C SER A 295 20.43 20.73 -15.37
N ILE A 296 21.61 21.32 -15.51
CA ILE A 296 22.85 20.55 -15.63
C ILE A 296 22.99 19.75 -14.34
N GLY A 297 23.03 18.41 -14.45
CA GLY A 297 23.21 17.53 -13.29
C GLY A 297 21.98 17.28 -12.40
N GLY A 298 20.78 17.74 -12.76
CA GLY A 298 19.54 17.33 -12.08
C GLY A 298 19.10 18.14 -10.86
N PHE A 299 19.72 19.29 -10.60
CA PHE A 299 19.48 20.07 -9.38
C PHE A 299 18.12 20.80 -9.35
N GLY A 300 17.52 20.86 -8.16
CA GLY A 300 16.44 21.80 -7.81
C GLY A 300 17.00 23.15 -7.37
N GLY A 301 16.25 24.25 -7.53
CA GLY A 301 16.65 25.57 -7.02
C GLY A 301 17.56 26.39 -7.93
N ILE A 302 17.81 25.92 -9.15
CA ILE A 302 18.62 26.62 -10.15
C ILE A 302 17.85 27.72 -10.92
N GLY A 303 16.53 27.78 -10.78
CA GLY A 303 15.67 28.76 -11.44
C GLY A 303 14.97 28.31 -12.73
N LYS A 304 14.76 26.99 -12.95
CA LYS A 304 14.02 26.47 -14.12
C LYS A 304 12.60 27.05 -14.20
N THR A 305 11.85 26.92 -13.10
CA THR A 305 10.49 27.46 -12.96
C THR A 305 10.50 28.98 -13.08
N ALA A 306 11.50 29.66 -12.51
CA ALA A 306 11.63 31.12 -12.60
C ALA A 306 11.82 31.59 -14.05
N LEU A 307 12.67 30.91 -14.84
CA LEU A 307 12.85 31.22 -16.27
C LEU A 307 11.55 31.00 -17.06
N ALA A 308 10.89 29.86 -16.85
CA ALA A 308 9.64 29.53 -17.53
C ALA A 308 8.52 30.55 -17.22
N THR A 309 8.34 30.89 -15.94
CA THR A 309 7.33 31.87 -15.51
C THR A 309 7.67 33.27 -16.01
N ALA A 310 8.94 33.70 -15.94
CA ALA A 310 9.36 35.00 -16.46
C ALA A 310 9.08 35.14 -17.96
N PHE A 311 9.29 34.08 -18.74
CA PHE A 311 8.90 34.05 -20.15
C PHE A 311 7.39 34.26 -20.30
N GLY A 312 6.57 33.50 -19.56
CA GLY A 312 5.11 33.58 -19.66
C GLY A 312 4.49 34.87 -19.11
N GLU A 313 5.21 35.60 -18.27
CA GLU A 313 4.87 36.97 -17.86
C GLU A 313 5.20 37.98 -18.98
N ASN A 314 6.43 37.92 -19.51
CA ASN A 314 6.91 38.83 -20.56
C ASN A 314 6.14 38.70 -21.87
N HIS A 315 5.69 37.48 -22.22
CA HIS A 315 5.01 37.18 -23.49
C HIS A 315 3.50 36.94 -23.31
N SER A 316 2.92 37.41 -22.21
CA SER A 316 1.48 37.21 -21.93
C SER A 316 0.56 37.75 -23.03
N ALA A 317 0.97 38.80 -23.75
CA ALA A 317 0.20 39.41 -24.84
C ALA A 317 0.24 38.60 -26.16
N ASP A 318 1.17 37.65 -26.30
CA ASP A 318 1.38 36.90 -27.54
C ASP A 318 0.46 35.69 -27.67
N PHE A 319 -0.21 35.31 -26.58
CA PHE A 319 -1.07 34.13 -26.48
C PHE A 319 -2.51 34.52 -26.15
N ASP A 320 -3.46 33.74 -26.66
CA ASP A 320 -4.89 33.89 -26.37
C ASP A 320 -5.29 33.25 -25.03
N GLY A 321 -4.36 32.50 -24.41
CA GLY A 321 -4.54 31.85 -23.12
C GLY A 321 -3.27 31.22 -22.56
N ARG A 322 -3.20 31.03 -21.24
CA ARG A 322 -2.04 30.44 -20.55
C ARG A 322 -2.45 29.38 -19.53
N VAL A 323 -1.61 28.35 -19.41
CA VAL A 323 -1.75 27.26 -18.44
C VAL A 323 -0.41 27.04 -17.74
N PHE A 324 -0.41 27.10 -16.42
CA PHE A 324 0.69 26.68 -15.55
C PHE A 324 0.21 25.54 -14.66
N PHE A 325 0.89 24.39 -14.70
CA PHE A 325 0.57 23.27 -13.83
C PHE A 325 1.84 22.63 -13.28
N ASP A 326 1.91 22.49 -11.96
CA ASP A 326 2.98 21.80 -11.23
C ASP A 326 2.58 20.33 -11.00
N PHE A 327 3.35 19.42 -11.59
CA PHE A 327 3.15 17.97 -11.48
C PHE A 327 3.65 17.38 -10.17
N GLN A 328 4.32 18.18 -9.33
CA GLN A 328 4.79 17.82 -7.98
C GLN A 328 5.55 16.48 -7.91
N SER A 329 6.20 16.07 -9.00
CA SER A 329 6.67 14.69 -9.17
C SER A 329 7.96 14.37 -8.42
N TYR A 330 8.47 15.32 -7.63
CA TYR A 330 9.66 15.17 -6.79
C TYR A 330 9.35 15.31 -5.30
N SER A 331 8.08 15.29 -4.91
CA SER A 331 7.65 15.17 -3.51
C SER A 331 8.00 13.79 -2.98
N LEU A 332 8.61 13.73 -1.78
CA LEU A 332 9.30 12.55 -1.22
C LEU A 332 8.43 11.27 -1.12
N ASN A 333 7.10 11.38 -1.12
CA ASN A 333 6.16 10.26 -0.94
C ASN A 333 4.98 10.24 -1.93
N ALA A 334 4.93 11.15 -2.91
CA ALA A 334 3.77 11.25 -3.79
C ALA A 334 3.94 10.41 -5.06
N GLN A 335 2.87 9.71 -5.47
CA GLN A 335 2.78 9.18 -6.84
C GLN A 335 2.74 10.35 -7.84
N PRO A 336 3.50 10.30 -8.95
CA PRO A 336 3.46 11.36 -9.97
C PRO A 336 2.05 11.60 -10.50
N ILE A 337 1.63 12.87 -10.58
CA ILE A 337 0.30 13.25 -11.10
C ILE A 337 0.21 12.87 -12.58
N SER A 338 -0.86 12.18 -12.99
CA SER A 338 -1.08 11.82 -14.40
C SER A 338 -1.69 12.96 -15.22
N ALA A 339 -1.56 12.88 -16.55
CA ALA A 339 -2.16 13.85 -17.48
C ALA A 339 -3.68 14.02 -17.26
N VAL A 340 -4.39 12.92 -17.03
CA VAL A 340 -5.84 12.91 -16.80
C VAL A 340 -6.19 13.59 -15.47
N GLN A 341 -5.40 13.35 -14.42
CA GLN A 341 -5.58 14.03 -13.12
C GLN A 341 -5.35 15.54 -13.24
N ALA A 342 -4.36 15.97 -14.03
CA ALA A 342 -4.13 17.38 -14.33
C ALA A 342 -5.32 18.02 -15.07
N LEU A 343 -5.85 17.37 -16.11
CA LEU A 343 -7.01 17.87 -16.87
C LEU A 343 -8.26 18.03 -16.01
N ARG A 344 -8.50 17.12 -15.05
CA ARG A 344 -9.62 17.25 -14.11
C ARG A 344 -9.53 18.51 -13.23
N ARG A 345 -8.32 19.06 -13.03
CA ARG A 345 -8.08 20.32 -12.30
C ARG A 345 -8.11 21.54 -13.24
N ILE A 346 -7.57 21.42 -14.45
CA ILE A 346 -7.43 22.52 -15.43
C ILE A 346 -8.77 22.85 -16.10
N LEU A 347 -9.46 21.83 -16.65
CA LEU A 347 -10.65 22.00 -17.49
C LEU A 347 -11.81 22.78 -16.83
N PRO A 348 -12.15 22.57 -15.53
CA PRO A 348 -13.21 23.35 -14.89
C PRO A 348 -12.96 24.85 -14.91
N VAL A 349 -11.69 25.27 -14.74
CA VAL A 349 -11.30 26.68 -14.71
C VAL A 349 -11.27 27.25 -16.13
N VAL A 350 -10.53 26.61 -17.05
CA VAL A 350 -10.33 27.18 -18.39
C VAL A 350 -11.62 27.22 -19.22
N LEU A 351 -12.56 26.31 -18.95
CA LEU A 351 -13.88 26.28 -19.59
C LEU A 351 -14.97 26.97 -18.79
N ASN A 352 -14.69 27.47 -17.59
CA ASN A 352 -15.68 27.97 -16.63
C ASN A 352 -16.85 26.98 -16.43
N GLN A 353 -16.53 25.69 -16.26
CA GLN A 353 -17.50 24.61 -16.07
C GLN A 353 -17.49 24.07 -14.63
N ASP A 354 -18.65 23.55 -14.20
CA ASP A 354 -18.77 22.87 -12.90
C ASP A 354 -17.80 21.67 -12.82
N PRO A 355 -16.89 21.62 -11.83
CA PRO A 355 -16.00 20.49 -11.60
C PRO A 355 -16.72 19.13 -11.54
N LYS A 356 -17.96 19.08 -11.03
CA LYS A 356 -18.76 17.84 -10.97
C LYS A 356 -19.08 17.29 -12.35
N ARG A 357 -19.30 18.17 -13.33
CA ARG A 357 -19.57 17.77 -14.71
C ARG A 357 -18.31 17.25 -15.39
N ILE A 358 -17.18 17.94 -15.20
CA ILE A 358 -15.88 17.48 -15.70
C ILE A 358 -15.49 16.13 -15.08
N ALA A 359 -15.84 15.90 -13.81
CA ALA A 359 -15.55 14.65 -13.12
C ALA A 359 -16.23 13.42 -13.76
N MET A 360 -17.36 13.58 -14.45
CA MET A 360 -18.12 12.50 -15.09
C MET A 360 -17.50 12.01 -16.40
N TYR A 361 -16.67 12.84 -17.06
CA TYR A 361 -16.03 12.43 -18.31
C TYR A 361 -14.96 11.35 -18.07
N SER A 362 -14.93 10.38 -18.97
CA SER A 362 -13.87 9.39 -19.13
C SER A 362 -12.53 10.05 -19.49
N ALA A 363 -11.45 9.29 -19.40
CA ALA A 363 -10.12 9.80 -19.76
C ALA A 363 -10.06 10.27 -21.24
N GLU A 364 -10.66 9.51 -22.15
CA GLU A 364 -10.71 9.83 -23.58
C GLU A 364 -11.55 11.09 -23.86
N GLU A 365 -12.68 11.23 -23.18
CA GLU A 365 -13.54 12.43 -23.30
C GLU A 365 -12.82 13.68 -22.76
N LEU A 366 -12.06 13.57 -21.66
CA LEU A 366 -11.29 14.69 -21.11
C LEU A 366 -10.18 15.15 -22.08
N LEU A 367 -9.47 14.22 -22.69
CA LEU A 367 -8.45 14.52 -23.70
C LEU A 367 -9.09 15.14 -24.96
N THR A 368 -10.22 14.59 -25.42
CA THR A 368 -11.00 15.15 -26.53
C THR A 368 -11.47 16.57 -26.22
N LEU A 369 -11.97 16.79 -25.01
CA LEU A 369 -12.41 18.09 -24.53
C LEU A 369 -11.24 19.08 -24.43
N TRP A 370 -10.07 18.64 -23.95
CA TRP A 370 -8.85 19.43 -23.94
C TRP A 370 -8.44 19.87 -25.34
N HIS A 371 -8.36 18.96 -26.30
CA HIS A 371 -8.02 19.29 -27.69
C HIS A 371 -9.08 20.19 -28.34
N SER A 372 -10.37 19.95 -28.10
CA SER A 372 -11.45 20.80 -28.63
C SER A 372 -11.47 22.19 -27.99
N ALA A 373 -11.17 22.29 -26.69
CA ALA A 373 -11.10 23.55 -25.95
C ALA A 373 -9.92 24.40 -26.40
N THR A 374 -8.87 23.79 -26.91
CA THR A 374 -7.63 24.46 -27.29
C THR A 374 -7.47 24.62 -28.79
N ALA A 375 -8.40 24.06 -29.58
CA ALA A 375 -8.45 24.20 -31.01
C ALA A 375 -8.50 25.67 -31.46
N ASN A 376 -7.68 26.03 -32.44
CA ASN A 376 -7.56 27.37 -33.04
C ASN A 376 -7.21 28.50 -32.07
N ARG A 377 -6.56 28.20 -30.93
CA ARG A 377 -6.05 29.18 -29.97
C ARG A 377 -4.53 29.12 -29.90
N ARG A 378 -3.90 30.27 -29.67
CA ARG A 378 -2.48 30.36 -29.33
C ARG A 378 -2.36 30.22 -27.82
N ILE A 379 -1.90 29.08 -27.33
CA ILE A 379 -1.84 28.81 -25.89
C ILE A 379 -0.38 28.58 -25.47
N LEU A 380 0.03 29.26 -24.40
CA LEU A 380 1.27 28.96 -23.69
C LEU A 380 0.99 27.96 -22.56
N MET A 381 1.68 26.83 -22.60
CA MET A 381 1.62 25.80 -21.57
C MET A 381 2.95 25.72 -20.83
N ILE A 382 2.91 25.77 -19.51
CA ILE A 382 4.05 25.56 -18.62
C ILE A 382 3.75 24.36 -17.73
N TRP A 383 4.50 23.28 -17.94
CA TRP A 383 4.42 22.06 -17.15
C TRP A 383 5.62 21.99 -16.20
N ASP A 384 5.41 22.27 -14.92
CA ASP A 384 6.46 22.34 -13.92
C ASP A 384 6.67 20.99 -13.21
N ASN A 385 7.91 20.67 -12.85
CA ASN A 385 8.29 19.45 -12.11
C ASN A 385 7.84 18.13 -12.75
N VAL A 386 8.07 17.99 -14.06
CA VAL A 386 7.75 16.76 -14.80
C VAL A 386 8.84 15.71 -14.58
N SER A 387 8.45 14.48 -14.24
CA SER A 387 9.37 13.34 -14.07
C SER A 387 9.25 12.27 -15.15
N SER A 388 8.13 12.20 -15.88
CA SER A 388 7.90 11.25 -16.98
C SER A 388 7.24 11.91 -18.19
N SER A 389 7.55 11.43 -19.40
CA SER A 389 6.93 11.86 -20.66
C SER A 389 5.41 11.65 -20.65
N ASP A 390 4.93 10.55 -20.06
CA ASP A 390 3.51 10.16 -20.02
C ASP A 390 2.61 11.21 -19.36
N GLN A 391 3.19 12.06 -18.51
CA GLN A 391 2.48 13.12 -17.80
C GLN A 391 2.09 14.28 -18.72
N ILE A 392 2.87 14.53 -19.77
CA ILE A 392 2.73 15.71 -20.62
C ILE A 392 2.43 15.37 -22.08
N GLU A 393 2.82 14.20 -22.59
CA GLU A 393 2.57 13.82 -23.99
C GLU A 393 1.11 13.96 -24.41
N PRO A 394 0.12 13.47 -23.63
CA PRO A 394 -1.30 13.64 -23.99
C PRO A 394 -1.78 15.10 -23.94
N LEU A 395 -1.05 16.00 -23.28
CA LEU A 395 -1.45 17.39 -23.07
C LEU A 395 -0.83 18.36 -24.08
N ILE A 396 0.27 17.97 -24.74
CA ILE A 396 1.02 18.85 -25.64
C ILE A 396 0.19 19.22 -26.87
N LEU A 397 0.08 20.52 -27.13
CA LEU A 397 -0.54 21.06 -28.34
C LEU A 397 0.53 21.46 -29.35
N ARG A 398 0.47 20.88 -30.55
CA ARG A 398 1.37 21.17 -31.67
C ARG A 398 0.75 22.13 -32.71
N GLY A 399 -0.28 22.87 -32.31
CA GLY A 399 -0.96 23.85 -33.15
C GLY A 399 -0.07 25.05 -33.49
N ARG A 400 -0.36 25.74 -34.60
CA ARG A 400 0.33 26.98 -34.95
C ARG A 400 0.10 28.05 -33.88
N GLY A 401 1.18 28.58 -33.33
CA GLY A 401 1.15 29.62 -32.29
C GLY A 401 0.92 29.10 -30.87
N CYS A 402 0.89 27.78 -30.65
CA CYS A 402 1.03 27.20 -29.31
C CYS A 402 2.50 27.04 -28.95
N ALA A 403 2.81 27.24 -27.67
CA ALA A 403 4.14 27.07 -27.10
C ALA A 403 4.04 26.20 -25.84
N THR A 404 4.92 25.21 -25.72
CA THR A 404 5.02 24.40 -24.50
C THR A 404 6.41 24.54 -23.90
N ILE A 405 6.46 24.95 -22.63
CA ILE A 405 7.64 24.89 -21.79
C ILE A 405 7.39 23.83 -20.74
N TYR A 406 8.37 22.97 -20.49
CA TYR A 406 8.30 22.09 -19.33
C TYR A 406 9.61 22.04 -18.57
N THR A 407 9.52 21.99 -17.24
CA THR A 407 10.68 21.93 -16.37
C THR A 407 10.86 20.52 -15.84
N THR A 408 12.10 20.07 -15.82
CA THR A 408 12.43 18.73 -15.31
C THR A 408 13.83 18.72 -14.69
N ARG A 409 14.08 17.77 -13.78
CA ARG A 409 15.44 17.57 -13.26
C ARG A 409 16.29 16.81 -14.28
N GLN A 410 15.75 15.75 -14.90
CA GLN A 410 16.48 14.96 -15.89
C GLN A 410 15.87 15.15 -17.27
N ALA A 411 16.69 15.21 -18.32
CA ALA A 411 16.17 15.40 -19.67
C ALA A 411 15.27 14.21 -20.06
N LEU A 412 14.04 14.52 -20.50
CA LEU A 412 13.05 13.57 -20.97
C LEU A 412 13.05 13.53 -22.50
N LEU A 413 12.75 12.36 -23.06
CA LEU A 413 12.54 12.17 -24.49
C LEU A 413 11.03 12.20 -24.77
N LEU A 414 10.60 13.00 -25.73
CA LEU A 414 9.22 13.09 -26.20
C LEU A 414 9.12 12.60 -27.64
N GLU A 415 8.04 11.91 -28.01
CA GLU A 415 7.84 11.32 -29.34
C GLU A 415 7.99 12.34 -30.50
N GLY A 416 7.52 13.58 -30.31
CA GLY A 416 7.66 14.64 -31.31
C GLY A 416 8.83 15.60 -31.06
N GLY A 417 9.77 15.21 -30.21
CA GLY A 417 10.96 15.98 -29.85
C GLY A 417 10.70 17.24 -29.02
N SER A 418 11.76 17.72 -28.38
CA SER A 418 11.81 18.98 -27.64
C SER A 418 13.20 19.59 -27.78
N LYS A 419 13.28 20.91 -27.95
CA LYS A 419 14.56 21.60 -27.77
C LYS A 419 14.91 21.64 -26.28
N THR A 420 16.19 21.53 -25.93
CA THR A 420 16.62 21.43 -24.52
C THR A 420 17.51 22.60 -24.15
N ILE A 421 17.07 23.40 -23.18
CA ILE A 421 17.87 24.41 -22.51
C ILE A 421 18.37 23.82 -21.19
N ARG A 422 19.70 23.74 -21.05
CA ARG A 422 20.36 23.22 -19.85
C ARG A 422 20.84 24.37 -18.98
N LEU A 423 20.16 24.61 -17.87
CA LEU A 423 20.53 25.67 -16.93
C LEU A 423 21.67 25.23 -16.00
N ASP A 424 22.71 26.06 -15.94
CA ASP A 424 23.77 26.00 -14.93
C ASP A 424 23.51 26.98 -13.77
N VAL A 425 24.40 27.01 -12.78
CA VAL A 425 24.47 28.07 -11.75
C VAL A 425 24.60 29.46 -12.38
N LEU A 426 24.21 30.50 -11.64
CA LEU A 426 24.32 31.86 -12.15
C LEU A 426 25.79 32.23 -12.39
N LYS A 427 26.01 33.15 -13.35
CA LYS A 427 27.29 33.87 -13.43
C LYS A 427 27.45 34.71 -12.16
N THR A 428 28.69 34.98 -11.77
CA THR A 428 28.98 35.69 -10.51
C THR A 428 28.30 37.06 -10.50
N GLU A 429 28.31 37.77 -11.62
CA GLU A 429 27.70 39.10 -11.77
C GLU A 429 26.17 39.06 -11.61
N ASP A 430 25.52 38.06 -12.21
CA ASP A 430 24.07 37.84 -12.09
C ASP A 430 23.70 37.42 -10.65
N ALA A 431 24.55 36.63 -10.00
CA ALA A 431 24.38 36.20 -8.61
C ALA A 431 24.49 37.38 -7.63
N GLU A 432 25.47 38.28 -7.83
CA GLU A 432 25.59 39.52 -7.07
C GLU A 432 24.38 40.43 -7.29
N ALA A 433 23.92 40.55 -8.53
CA ALA A 433 22.74 41.35 -8.87
C ALA A 433 21.47 40.81 -8.21
N LEU A 434 21.28 39.48 -8.20
CA LEU A 434 20.19 38.82 -7.48
C LEU A 434 20.22 39.12 -5.99
N PHE A 435 21.39 38.97 -5.35
CA PHE A 435 21.54 39.29 -3.92
C PHE A 435 21.12 40.73 -3.62
N LEU A 436 21.60 41.69 -4.40
CA LEU A 436 21.35 43.11 -4.17
C LEU A 436 19.93 43.54 -4.51
N GLN A 437 19.25 42.86 -5.43
CA GLN A 437 17.83 43.10 -5.67
C GLN A 437 17.00 42.74 -4.44
N VAL A 438 17.36 41.65 -3.75
CA VAL A 438 16.66 41.20 -2.54
C VAL A 438 17.10 42.03 -1.32
N ALA A 439 18.42 42.19 -1.12
CA ALA A 439 18.99 42.79 0.09
C ALA A 439 19.13 44.32 0.08
N GLY A 440 18.95 44.97 -1.08
CA GLY A 440 19.22 46.39 -1.31
C GLY A 440 20.65 46.67 -1.80
N SER A 441 20.86 47.88 -2.34
CA SER A 441 22.13 48.25 -3.00
C SER A 441 23.26 48.68 -2.07
N ASP A 442 23.00 48.88 -0.78
CA ASP A 442 23.89 49.59 0.16
C ASP A 442 24.97 48.68 0.81
N HIS A 443 25.07 47.41 0.35
CA HIS A 443 26.00 46.42 0.91
C HIS A 443 27.38 46.46 0.24
N ASP A 444 28.41 46.09 1.01
CA ASP A 444 29.79 45.96 0.52
C ASP A 444 29.89 44.89 -0.58
N ARG A 445 30.17 45.34 -1.81
CA ARG A 445 30.31 44.50 -3.01
C ARG A 445 31.33 43.37 -2.84
N SER A 446 32.43 43.60 -2.11
CA SER A 446 33.43 42.54 -1.90
C SER A 446 32.86 41.39 -1.08
N ARG A 447 32.08 41.71 -0.05
CA ARG A 447 31.43 40.70 0.80
C ARG A 447 30.26 40.02 0.11
N VAL A 448 29.50 40.76 -0.71
CA VAL A 448 28.44 40.18 -1.55
C VAL A 448 29.03 39.15 -2.51
N LYS A 449 30.11 39.51 -3.21
CA LYS A 449 30.84 38.61 -4.10
C LYS A 449 31.32 37.36 -3.37
N GLU A 450 31.87 37.52 -2.17
CA GLU A 450 32.32 36.39 -1.36
C GLU A 450 31.16 35.46 -0.97
N LEU A 451 30.03 36.01 -0.53
CA LEU A 451 28.83 35.24 -0.20
C LEU A 451 28.31 34.47 -1.40
N VAL A 452 28.11 35.10 -2.55
CA VAL A 452 27.53 34.41 -3.72
C VAL A 452 28.45 33.31 -4.26
N LEU A 453 29.78 33.49 -4.14
CA LEU A 453 30.74 32.43 -4.45
C LEU A 453 30.65 31.28 -3.45
N ARG A 454 30.51 31.59 -2.15
CA ARG A 454 30.24 30.57 -1.13
C ARG A 454 28.91 29.89 -1.42
N ASP A 455 27.86 30.56 -1.85
CA ASP A 455 26.60 29.93 -2.28
C ASP A 455 26.68 29.18 -3.61
N LEU A 456 27.88 29.03 -4.17
CA LEU A 456 28.14 28.35 -5.44
C LEU A 456 27.34 28.96 -6.60
N CYS A 457 26.95 30.24 -6.46
CA CYS A 457 26.10 30.96 -7.38
C CYS A 457 24.72 30.29 -7.61
N VAL A 458 24.22 29.54 -6.62
CA VAL A 458 22.90 28.88 -6.68
C VAL A 458 21.80 29.85 -6.24
N PRO A 459 20.82 30.20 -7.10
CA PRO A 459 19.79 31.21 -6.80
C PRO A 459 19.05 31.01 -5.49
N VAL A 460 18.60 29.79 -5.19
CA VAL A 460 17.81 29.54 -3.97
C VAL A 460 18.62 29.77 -2.68
N LEU A 461 19.93 29.48 -2.68
CA LEU A 461 20.79 29.76 -1.53
C LEU A 461 21.02 31.26 -1.36
N ILE A 462 21.29 31.95 -2.46
CA ILE A 462 21.50 33.39 -2.47
C ILE A 462 20.26 34.10 -1.93
N ASN A 463 19.07 33.76 -2.43
CA ASN A 463 17.82 34.35 -1.98
C ASN A 463 17.56 34.09 -0.49
N SER A 464 17.82 32.86 -0.02
CA SER A 464 17.67 32.50 1.39
C SER A 464 18.58 33.35 2.28
N HIS A 465 19.88 33.45 1.95
CA HIS A 465 20.81 34.28 2.72
C HIS A 465 20.54 35.78 2.61
N ALA A 466 20.14 36.27 1.43
CA ALA A 466 19.79 37.68 1.22
C ALA A 466 18.58 38.09 2.08
N GLN A 467 17.54 37.25 2.14
CA GLN A 467 16.39 37.48 3.02
C GLN A 467 16.79 37.50 4.50
N GLY A 468 17.70 36.62 4.92
CA GLY A 468 18.29 36.62 6.26
C GLY A 468 19.04 37.91 6.62
N VAL A 469 19.63 38.60 5.64
CA VAL A 469 20.25 39.93 5.83
C VAL A 469 19.18 41.02 5.93
N VAL A 470 18.15 40.99 5.07
CA VAL A 470 17.06 41.98 5.06
C VAL A 470 16.30 42.01 6.38
N SER A 471 16.07 40.85 6.98
CA SER A 471 15.36 40.74 8.26
C SER A 471 16.16 41.30 9.45
N GLY A 472 17.44 41.65 9.25
CA GLY A 472 18.32 42.18 10.29
C GLY A 472 18.73 41.15 11.34
N LYS A 473 18.33 39.88 11.19
CA LYS A 473 18.69 38.80 12.12
C LYS A 473 20.18 38.46 12.05
N TRP A 474 20.77 38.53 10.87
CA TRP A 474 22.18 38.19 10.64
C TRP A 474 22.87 39.27 9.82
N SER A 475 24.12 39.61 10.19
CA SER A 475 24.92 40.45 9.31
C SER A 475 25.48 39.63 8.15
N LEU A 476 25.72 40.28 7.00
CA LEU A 476 26.40 39.67 5.86
C LEU A 476 27.76 39.07 6.27
N ALA A 477 28.48 39.72 7.18
CA ALA A 477 29.77 39.25 7.67
C ALA A 477 29.65 37.93 8.45
N ASP A 478 28.62 37.80 9.28
CA ASP A 478 28.39 36.58 10.05
C ASP A 478 28.08 35.42 9.09
N ILE A 479 27.17 35.60 8.13
CA ILE A 479 26.81 34.55 7.14
C ILE A 479 28.06 34.05 6.41
N VAL A 480 28.85 34.98 5.89
CA VAL A 480 30.09 34.63 5.20
C VAL A 480 31.01 33.83 6.12
N SER A 481 31.23 34.25 7.37
CA SER A 481 32.14 33.56 8.31
C SER A 481 31.76 32.09 8.57
N ASP A 482 30.47 31.77 8.65
CA ASP A 482 29.99 30.42 8.98
C ASP A 482 30.00 29.46 7.78
N LEU A 483 30.02 29.97 6.55
CA LEU A 483 29.99 29.15 5.34
C LEU A 483 31.37 28.56 5.04
N PRO A 484 31.50 27.27 4.70
CA PRO A 484 32.80 26.68 4.37
C PRO A 484 33.40 27.30 3.10
N PRO A 485 34.74 27.44 3.02
CA PRO A 485 35.43 27.94 1.83
C PRO A 485 35.19 27.02 0.63
N VAL A 486 35.17 27.61 -0.57
CA VAL A 486 34.91 26.89 -1.82
C VAL A 486 36.16 26.12 -2.23
N SER A 487 36.07 24.78 -2.32
CA SER A 487 37.11 23.96 -2.98
C SER A 487 36.70 23.65 -4.41
N GLU A 488 37.62 23.90 -5.36
CA GLU A 488 37.40 23.76 -6.80
C GLU A 488 37.10 22.32 -7.23
N SER A 489 37.57 21.34 -6.46
CA SER A 489 37.32 19.91 -6.66
C SER A 489 35.87 19.47 -6.39
N ARG A 490 35.12 20.19 -5.53
CA ARG A 490 33.74 19.84 -5.16
C ARG A 490 32.70 20.21 -6.22
N ARG A 491 32.99 21.12 -7.15
CA ARG A 491 32.08 21.53 -8.23
C ARG A 491 31.77 20.43 -9.27
N LYS A 492 32.63 19.42 -9.41
CA LYS A 492 32.62 18.50 -10.58
C LYS A 492 31.77 17.22 -10.42
N HIS A 493 31.24 16.91 -9.24
CA HIS A 493 30.49 15.65 -8.99
C HIS A 493 29.14 15.93 -8.33
N ALA A 494 28.04 15.46 -8.92
CA ALA A 494 26.66 15.76 -8.50
C ALA A 494 26.36 15.37 -7.03
N ALA A 495 26.77 14.18 -6.58
CA ALA A 495 26.56 13.73 -5.19
C ALA A 495 27.32 14.59 -4.16
N ARG A 496 28.55 15.02 -4.50
CA ARG A 496 29.35 15.93 -3.63
C ARG A 496 28.81 17.35 -3.66
N LEU A 497 28.20 17.77 -4.77
CA LEU A 497 27.57 19.08 -4.89
C LEU A 497 26.31 19.16 -4.00
N GLN A 498 25.44 18.17 -4.00
CA GLN A 498 24.26 18.13 -3.12
C GLN A 498 24.65 18.18 -1.63
N ALA A 499 25.65 17.38 -1.23
CA ALA A 499 26.20 17.44 0.13
C ALA A 499 26.73 18.86 0.45
N SER A 500 27.42 19.51 -0.49
CA SER A 500 27.90 20.87 -0.29
C SER A 500 26.80 21.93 -0.24
N LEU A 501 25.65 21.72 -0.90
CA LEU A 501 24.48 22.61 -0.79
C LEU A 501 23.83 22.46 0.59
N PHE A 502 23.71 21.23 1.09
CA PHE A 502 23.22 20.97 2.45
C PHE A 502 24.16 21.53 3.51
N GLU A 503 25.48 21.40 3.37
CA GLU A 503 26.47 22.04 4.25
C GLU A 503 26.25 23.57 4.35
N ARG A 504 25.81 24.22 3.26
CA ARG A 504 25.57 25.67 3.23
C ARG A 504 24.26 26.06 3.87
N LEU A 505 23.17 25.33 3.60
CA LEU A 505 21.90 25.51 4.31
C LEU A 505 22.02 25.22 5.81
N PHE A 506 22.94 24.32 6.19
CA PHE A 506 23.22 24.01 7.58
C PHE A 506 23.70 25.23 8.38
N ALA A 507 24.38 26.19 7.76
CA ALA A 507 24.77 27.44 8.43
C ALA A 507 23.55 28.26 8.89
N SER A 508 22.58 28.45 8.01
CA SER A 508 21.31 29.13 8.32
C SER A 508 20.50 28.35 9.36
N TYR A 509 20.46 27.03 9.26
CA TYR A 509 19.76 26.15 10.19
C TYR A 509 20.36 26.15 11.60
N ARG A 510 21.70 26.22 11.74
CA ARG A 510 22.37 26.31 13.06
C ARG A 510 22.03 27.58 13.82
N ARG A 511 21.62 28.65 13.13
CA ARG A 511 21.25 29.92 13.75
C ARG A 511 19.81 29.95 14.24
N LEU A 512 19.01 28.96 13.85
CA LEU A 512 17.68 28.78 14.40
C LEU A 512 17.78 28.31 15.85
N ASP A 513 16.87 28.80 16.67
CA ASP A 513 16.66 28.28 18.02
C ASP A 513 16.07 26.85 17.98
N PRO A 514 16.04 26.12 19.11
CA PRO A 514 15.56 24.74 19.12
C PRO A 514 14.12 24.55 18.60
N LEU A 515 13.20 25.48 18.87
CA LEU A 515 11.80 25.36 18.42
C LEU A 515 11.66 25.68 16.94
N GLN A 516 12.38 26.66 16.44
CA GLN A 516 12.46 26.99 15.01
C GLN A 516 13.02 25.82 14.19
N ARG A 517 14.02 25.11 14.71
CA ARG A 517 14.55 23.89 14.06
C ARG A 517 13.51 22.79 13.98
N VAL A 518 12.73 22.57 15.04
CA VAL A 518 11.62 21.60 15.02
C VAL A 518 10.56 22.02 13.99
N ALA A 519 10.16 23.29 13.97
CA ALA A 519 9.22 23.82 13.00
C ALA A 519 9.72 23.63 11.55
N PHE A 520 11.00 23.88 11.30
CA PHE A 520 11.63 23.67 9.99
C PHE A 520 11.63 22.19 9.57
N ARG A 521 11.88 21.26 10.50
CA ARG A 521 11.83 19.82 10.23
C ARG A 521 10.41 19.31 9.99
N ILE A 522 9.41 19.83 10.72
CA ILE A 522 7.99 19.59 10.44
C ILE A 522 7.67 20.04 9.02
N PHE A 523 8.11 21.24 8.65
CA PHE A 523 7.87 21.82 7.33
C PHE A 523 8.53 21.03 6.19
N GLY A 524 9.73 20.50 6.41
CA GLY A 524 10.41 19.60 5.47
C GLY A 524 9.72 18.24 5.33
N SER A 525 9.13 17.72 6.42
CA SER A 525 8.49 16.39 6.48
C SER A 525 7.00 16.41 6.15
N TYR A 526 6.38 17.59 6.08
CA TYR A 526 4.97 17.77 5.73
C TYR A 526 4.70 17.30 4.30
N PRO A 527 3.68 16.46 4.05
CA PRO A 527 3.44 15.90 2.72
C PRO A 527 2.82 16.88 1.73
N GLY A 528 2.09 17.90 2.19
CA GLY A 528 1.46 18.89 1.31
C GLY A 528 2.44 19.91 0.74
N ARG A 529 2.01 20.64 -0.31
CA ARG A 529 2.78 21.74 -0.92
C ARG A 529 2.99 22.92 0.03
N ALA A 530 1.94 23.30 0.74
CA ALA A 530 1.94 24.44 1.65
C ALA A 530 1.31 24.05 2.99
N LEU A 531 1.99 24.39 4.08
CA LEU A 531 1.58 24.09 5.45
C LEU A 531 0.78 25.27 6.00
N SER A 532 -0.39 25.00 6.58
CA SER A 532 -1.15 26.03 7.30
C SER A 532 -0.59 26.30 8.70
N ILE A 533 -0.78 27.53 9.22
CA ILE A 533 -0.43 27.86 10.61
C ILE A 533 -1.15 26.92 11.59
N GLY A 534 -2.42 26.60 11.32
CA GLY A 534 -3.21 25.72 12.17
C GLY A 534 -2.63 24.31 12.29
N THR A 535 -2.12 23.75 11.18
CA THR A 535 -1.46 22.45 11.19
C THR A 535 -0.12 22.52 11.93
N LEU A 536 0.68 23.57 11.71
CA LEU A 536 1.93 23.76 12.44
C LEU A 536 1.69 23.84 13.97
N ALA A 537 0.71 24.65 14.39
CA ALA A 537 0.31 24.79 15.78
C ALA A 537 -0.16 23.46 16.39
N GLY A 538 -0.96 22.70 15.63
CA GLY A 538 -1.47 21.40 16.03
C GLY A 538 -0.37 20.37 16.28
N VAL A 539 0.61 20.30 15.38
CA VAL A 539 1.75 19.37 15.50
C VAL A 539 2.70 19.80 16.63
N LEU A 540 2.97 21.10 16.77
CA LEU A 540 3.80 21.65 17.85
C LEU A 540 3.10 21.66 19.21
N LYS A 541 1.78 21.45 19.24
CA LYS A 541 0.93 21.55 20.44
C LYS A 541 1.06 22.92 21.14
N CYS A 542 1.08 24.00 20.36
CA CYS A 542 1.17 25.40 20.82
C CYS A 542 -0.01 26.25 20.34
N ALA A 543 -0.05 27.53 20.75
CA ALA A 543 -1.07 28.45 20.26
C ALA A 543 -0.84 28.83 18.80
N VAL A 544 -1.91 29.19 18.08
CA VAL A 544 -1.83 29.64 16.67
C VAL A 544 -0.94 30.88 16.54
N GLU A 545 -0.96 31.75 17.56
CA GLU A 545 -0.12 32.93 17.69
C GLU A 545 1.37 32.57 17.67
N ASP A 546 1.78 31.60 18.50
CA ASP A 546 3.17 31.15 18.62
C ASP A 546 3.65 30.49 17.33
N ALA A 547 2.78 29.67 16.71
CA ALA A 547 3.09 29.04 15.43
C ALA A 547 3.22 30.07 14.28
N GLU A 548 2.41 31.14 14.29
CA GLU A 548 2.57 32.22 13.32
C GLU A 548 3.91 32.95 13.53
N GLU A 549 4.29 33.23 14.77
CA GLU A 549 5.59 33.84 15.06
C GLU A 549 6.74 32.95 14.56
N LEU A 550 6.68 31.63 14.84
CA LEU A 550 7.69 30.68 14.38
C LEU A 550 7.80 30.62 12.85
N ILE A 551 6.68 30.55 12.12
CA ILE A 551 6.73 30.47 10.65
C ILE A 551 7.20 31.79 10.04
N LEU A 552 6.80 32.95 10.60
CA LEU A 552 7.32 34.25 10.18
C LEU A 552 8.82 34.35 10.43
N GLN A 553 9.30 33.78 11.53
CA GLN A 553 10.73 33.73 11.81
C GLN A 553 11.51 32.86 10.80
N LEU A 554 10.90 31.78 10.29
CA LEU A 554 11.46 30.99 9.18
C LEU A 554 11.40 31.73 7.84
N VAL A 555 10.37 32.55 7.61
CA VAL A 555 10.30 33.45 6.45
C VAL A 555 11.41 34.50 6.49
N ASP A 556 11.63 35.13 7.65
CA ASP A 556 12.72 36.07 7.87
C ASP A 556 14.11 35.44 7.66
N ALA A 557 14.23 34.15 7.92
CA ALA A 557 15.45 33.36 7.70
C ALA A 557 15.61 32.89 6.24
N GLY A 558 14.64 33.21 5.37
CA GLY A 558 14.58 32.78 3.97
C GLY A 558 14.41 31.27 3.79
N LEU A 559 13.90 30.58 4.82
CA LEU A 559 13.66 29.13 4.84
C LEU A 559 12.20 28.78 4.56
N ALA A 560 11.31 29.78 4.53
CA ALA A 560 9.91 29.64 4.16
C ALA A 560 9.46 30.87 3.37
N GLN A 561 8.37 30.74 2.63
CA GLN A 561 7.72 31.81 1.89
C GLN A 561 6.22 31.76 2.16
N ARG A 562 5.59 32.93 2.17
CA ARG A 562 4.14 33.03 2.29
C ARG A 562 3.50 32.79 0.93
N GLU A 563 2.44 32.00 0.89
CA GLU A 563 1.63 31.88 -0.32
C GLU A 563 0.84 33.18 -0.53
N ASP A 564 0.96 33.79 -1.72
CA ASP A 564 0.28 35.04 -2.08
C ASP A 564 -1.23 34.80 -2.20
N ASP A 565 -1.91 34.79 -1.07
CA ASP A 565 -3.36 34.64 -1.07
C ASP A 565 -4.02 36.00 -1.36
N ARG A 566 -4.67 36.08 -2.53
CA ARG A 566 -5.32 37.28 -3.09
C ARG A 566 -6.56 37.73 -2.34
N THR A 567 -6.88 37.16 -1.18
CA THR A 567 -8.03 37.58 -0.38
C THR A 567 -7.62 37.97 1.03
N THR A 568 -7.79 39.24 1.37
CA THR A 568 -7.57 39.81 2.72
C THR A 568 -8.52 39.24 3.80
N ARG A 569 -9.28 38.17 3.49
CA ARG A 569 -10.33 37.57 4.31
C ARG A 569 -10.01 36.17 4.86
N THR A 570 -8.90 35.54 4.46
CA THR A 570 -8.55 34.19 4.97
C THR A 570 -8.25 34.22 6.48
N PRO A 571 -8.93 33.39 7.30
CA PRO A 571 -8.68 33.28 8.74
C PRO A 571 -7.21 32.98 9.04
N ARG A 572 -6.68 33.55 10.13
CA ARG A 572 -5.25 33.44 10.50
C ARG A 572 -4.73 32.01 10.47
N HIS A 573 -5.43 31.07 11.09
CA HIS A 573 -5.03 29.66 11.18
C HIS A 573 -5.04 28.91 9.84
N LEU A 574 -5.67 29.45 8.78
CA LEU A 574 -5.70 28.86 7.43
C LEU A 574 -4.68 29.49 6.47
N ARG A 575 -3.90 30.48 6.91
CA ARG A 575 -2.84 31.04 6.07
C ARG A 575 -1.75 29.98 5.86
N THR A 576 -1.34 29.82 4.61
CA THR A 576 -0.38 28.80 4.18
C THR A 576 0.98 29.38 3.86
N TYR A 577 2.00 28.57 4.11
CA TYR A 577 3.40 28.87 3.83
C TYR A 577 4.03 27.66 3.13
N PHE A 578 4.98 27.89 2.23
CA PHE A 578 5.70 26.84 1.51
C PHE A 578 7.20 27.11 1.50
N ALA A 579 8.00 26.09 1.22
CA ALA A 579 9.44 26.22 0.99
C ALA A 579 9.78 25.68 -0.39
N HIS A 580 10.88 26.20 -0.93
CA HIS A 580 11.45 25.65 -2.14
C HIS A 580 11.90 24.19 -1.93
N ASP A 581 11.73 23.31 -2.92
CA ASP A 581 12.06 21.88 -2.86
C ASP A 581 13.40 21.54 -2.20
N LEU A 582 14.49 22.24 -2.60
CA LEU A 582 15.81 22.04 -2.00
C LEU A 582 15.83 22.30 -0.49
N ILE A 583 15.11 23.32 -0.03
CA ILE A 583 14.99 23.69 1.39
C ILE A 583 14.14 22.65 2.12
N ARG A 584 13.02 22.19 1.53
CA ARG A 584 12.20 21.11 2.10
C ARG A 584 12.97 19.79 2.21
N ALA A 585 13.71 19.42 1.15
CA ALA A 585 14.54 18.23 1.13
C ALA A 585 15.65 18.30 2.19
N PHE A 586 16.25 19.48 2.40
CA PHE A 586 17.18 19.70 3.50
C PHE A 586 16.51 19.57 4.86
N GLY A 587 15.32 20.17 5.07
CA GLY A 587 14.53 20.03 6.30
C GLY A 587 14.15 18.59 6.62
N ALA A 588 13.76 17.81 5.61
CA ALA A 588 13.48 16.37 5.74
C ALA A 588 14.76 15.58 6.06
N ASN A 589 15.90 15.91 5.44
CA ASN A 589 17.18 15.30 5.79
C ASN A 589 17.59 15.62 7.24
N GLN A 590 17.38 16.86 7.70
CA GLN A 590 17.61 17.23 9.10
C GLN A 590 16.64 16.51 10.04
N ALA A 591 15.39 16.29 9.63
CA ALA A 591 14.44 15.43 10.36
C ALA A 591 15.08 14.07 10.60
N LEU A 592 15.63 13.41 9.58
CA LEU A 592 16.29 12.11 9.72
C LEU A 592 17.60 12.14 10.53
N GLN A 593 18.40 13.22 10.43
CA GLN A 593 19.73 13.28 11.06
C GLN A 593 19.72 13.70 12.54
N GLU A 594 18.88 14.67 12.94
CA GLU A 594 18.79 15.09 14.34
C GLU A 594 18.07 14.08 15.25
N CYS A 595 17.48 13.02 14.67
CA CYS A 595 16.99 11.83 15.35
C CYS A 595 18.02 11.14 16.26
N TRP A 596 19.32 11.48 16.14
CA TRP A 596 20.43 10.77 16.74
C TRP A 596 21.08 11.45 17.96
N ILE A 597 20.66 12.65 18.36
CA ILE A 597 21.42 13.46 19.35
C ILE A 597 21.07 13.16 20.82
N HIS A 598 20.05 12.32 21.12
CA HIS A 598 19.60 12.08 22.51
C HIS A 598 19.42 10.61 22.94
N GLY A 599 20.06 9.64 22.28
CA GLY A 599 20.11 8.25 22.79
C GLY A 599 18.75 7.55 22.87
N ARG A 600 17.76 8.01 22.10
CA ARG A 600 16.54 7.27 21.79
C ARG A 600 16.34 7.40 20.30
N ALA A 601 16.23 6.28 19.57
CA ALA A 601 15.77 6.31 18.19
C ALA A 601 14.36 6.92 18.17
N ARG A 602 14.27 8.22 17.91
CA ARG A 602 13.02 8.92 17.65
C ARG A 602 13.15 9.44 16.24
N ASP A 603 12.50 8.73 15.33
CA ASP A 603 12.31 9.22 13.98
C ASP A 603 11.43 10.48 14.03
N ASP A 604 12.04 11.67 13.96
CA ASP A 604 11.35 12.96 13.92
C ASP A 604 10.37 13.01 12.74
N ARG A 605 10.64 12.30 11.64
CA ARG A 605 9.68 12.17 10.54
C ARG A 605 8.47 11.34 10.99
N ALA A 606 8.66 10.19 11.62
CA ALA A 606 7.55 9.42 12.19
C ALA A 606 6.76 10.21 13.25
N LEU A 607 7.42 11.06 14.04
CA LEU A 607 6.76 11.97 14.99
C LEU A 607 5.94 13.05 14.27
N VAL A 608 6.47 13.64 13.20
CA VAL A 608 5.73 14.61 12.39
C VAL A 608 4.50 13.95 11.77
N TRP A 609 4.65 12.76 11.18
CA TRP A 609 3.56 12.02 10.55
C TRP A 609 2.51 11.56 11.57
N SER A 610 2.95 11.05 12.72
CA SER A 610 2.06 10.68 13.83
C SER A 610 1.35 11.92 14.42
N GLY A 611 2.04 13.04 14.57
CA GLY A 611 1.47 14.30 15.04
C GLY A 611 0.47 14.90 14.06
N LEU A 612 0.76 14.84 12.74
CA LEU A 612 -0.19 15.22 11.69
C LEU A 612 -1.41 14.32 11.71
N ARG A 613 -1.22 13.01 11.85
CA ARG A 613 -2.31 12.03 11.98
C ARG A 613 -3.17 12.32 13.21
N GLU A 614 -2.56 12.53 14.38
CA GLU A 614 -3.27 12.88 15.63
C GLU A 614 -4.09 14.18 15.45
N TYR A 615 -3.46 15.22 14.91
CA TYR A 615 -4.10 16.51 14.64
C TYR A 615 -5.29 16.37 13.67
N TYR A 616 -5.07 15.75 12.51
CA TYR A 616 -6.11 15.58 11.52
C TYR A 616 -7.21 14.64 12.00
N SER A 617 -6.89 13.59 12.75
CA SER A 617 -7.89 12.69 13.35
C SER A 617 -8.83 13.47 14.27
N HIS A 618 -8.28 14.29 15.17
CA HIS A 618 -9.07 15.13 16.06
C HIS A 618 -9.93 16.13 15.28
N ARG A 619 -9.36 16.79 14.27
CA ARG A 619 -10.06 17.81 13.47
C ARG A 619 -11.15 17.22 12.56
N LEU A 620 -10.93 16.02 12.01
CA LEU A 620 -11.92 15.28 11.22
C LEU A 620 -13.03 14.69 12.10
N ALA A 621 -12.71 14.29 13.34
CA ALA A 621 -13.71 13.82 14.30
C ALA A 621 -14.67 14.95 14.71
N SER A 622 -14.18 16.17 14.92
CA SER A 622 -14.98 17.34 15.28
C SER A 622 -15.57 18.13 14.10
N TYR A 623 -15.35 17.66 12.86
CA TYR A 623 -15.75 18.35 11.63
C TYR A 623 -17.26 18.66 11.57
N GLN A 624 -17.59 19.94 11.39
CA GLN A 624 -18.94 20.44 11.13
C GLN A 624 -19.08 20.91 9.68
N SER A 625 -20.29 20.87 9.12
CA SER A 625 -20.57 21.26 7.72
C SER A 625 -20.32 22.74 7.41
N SER A 626 -20.01 23.57 8.41
CA SER A 626 -19.58 24.97 8.25
C SER A 626 -18.07 25.14 8.04
N ASP A 627 -17.27 24.09 8.28
CA ASP A 627 -15.80 24.13 8.26
C ASP A 627 -15.21 23.68 6.90
N TYR A 628 -15.89 24.00 5.80
CA TYR A 628 -15.49 23.55 4.45
C TYR A 628 -14.08 24.04 4.06
N ASP A 629 -13.71 25.26 4.41
CA ASP A 629 -12.53 25.89 3.82
C ASP A 629 -11.20 25.22 4.22
N TRP A 630 -11.08 24.70 5.45
CA TRP A 630 -9.83 24.05 5.89
C TRP A 630 -9.65 22.65 5.31
N PHE A 631 -10.72 21.85 5.27
CA PHE A 631 -10.64 20.45 4.82
C PHE A 631 -10.24 20.41 3.34
N PHE A 632 -10.76 21.34 2.54
CA PHE A 632 -10.41 21.44 1.13
C PHE A 632 -8.98 21.93 0.91
N LEU A 633 -8.53 22.88 1.71
CA LEU A 633 -7.15 23.41 1.67
C LEU A 633 -6.11 22.32 1.99
N GLU A 634 -6.40 21.46 2.96
CA GLU A 634 -5.46 20.44 3.45
C GLU A 634 -5.78 19.02 2.95
N ALA A 635 -6.75 18.87 2.04
CA ALA A 635 -7.22 17.58 1.55
C ALA A 635 -6.09 16.70 0.99
N GLU A 636 -5.13 17.30 0.28
CA GLU A 636 -3.99 16.55 -0.27
C GLU A 636 -3.12 16.00 0.85
N ALA A 637 -2.76 16.83 1.84
CA ALA A 637 -2.00 16.37 3.01
C ALA A 637 -2.75 15.33 3.84
N ILE A 638 -4.06 15.47 4.04
CA ILE A 638 -4.90 14.48 4.74
C ILE A 638 -4.87 13.14 4.01
N ARG A 639 -5.02 13.15 2.68
CA ARG A 639 -4.94 11.93 1.84
C ARG A 639 -3.56 11.29 1.97
N GLU A 640 -2.49 12.06 1.86
CA GLU A 640 -1.11 11.54 1.96
C GLU A 640 -0.82 10.94 3.34
N VAL A 641 -1.25 11.59 4.42
CA VAL A 641 -1.11 11.02 5.78
C VAL A 641 -1.92 9.73 5.92
N ALA A 642 -3.09 9.64 5.26
CA ALA A 642 -3.95 8.47 5.29
C ALA A 642 -3.43 7.31 4.42
N LEU A 643 -2.58 7.59 3.44
CA LEU A 643 -1.89 6.60 2.60
C LEU A 643 -0.44 6.35 3.08
N GLY A 644 -0.12 6.79 4.29
CA GLY A 644 1.22 6.75 4.86
C GLY A 644 1.66 5.34 5.29
N GLU A 645 2.17 5.23 6.52
CA GLU A 645 2.71 3.96 7.04
C GLU A 645 1.61 2.88 7.18
N GLU A 646 1.94 1.63 6.86
CA GLU A 646 1.01 0.50 6.94
C GLU A 646 0.82 -0.01 8.39
N ASP A 647 0.33 0.86 9.27
CA ASP A 647 0.01 0.56 10.67
C ASP A 647 -1.48 0.78 11.01
N ILE A 648 -1.93 0.17 12.11
CA ILE A 648 -3.36 0.18 12.52
C ILE A 648 -3.87 1.61 12.73
N ALA A 649 -3.08 2.51 13.32
CA ALA A 649 -3.51 3.88 13.57
C ALA A 649 -3.64 4.67 12.25
N THR A 650 -2.80 4.39 11.25
CA THR A 650 -2.97 4.92 9.89
C THR A 650 -4.24 4.38 9.24
N ALA A 651 -4.55 3.09 9.41
CA ALA A 651 -5.77 2.50 8.86
C ALA A 651 -7.05 3.07 9.49
N GLU A 652 -7.05 3.30 10.82
CA GLU A 652 -8.14 3.97 11.53
C GLU A 652 -8.33 5.41 11.04
N PHE A 653 -7.23 6.15 10.89
CA PHE A 653 -7.25 7.49 10.32
C PHE A 653 -7.73 7.49 8.87
N ALA A 654 -7.29 6.53 8.05
CA ALA A 654 -7.69 6.39 6.67
C ALA A 654 -9.19 6.12 6.54
N ASN A 655 -9.78 5.28 7.40
CA ASN A 655 -11.24 5.09 7.47
C ASN A 655 -11.98 6.40 7.80
N LEU A 656 -11.50 7.15 8.79
CA LEU A 656 -12.10 8.43 9.18
C LEU A 656 -12.01 9.46 8.04
N ALA A 657 -10.84 9.58 7.42
CA ALA A 657 -10.61 10.45 6.28
C ALA A 657 -11.48 10.04 5.09
N ALA A 658 -11.55 8.74 4.77
CA ALA A 658 -12.37 8.20 3.70
C ALA A 658 -13.85 8.55 3.85
N ALA A 659 -14.39 8.45 5.07
CA ALA A 659 -15.77 8.84 5.36
C ALA A 659 -16.02 10.35 5.12
N ARG A 660 -15.03 11.21 5.41
CA ARG A 660 -15.12 12.67 5.17
C ARG A 660 -14.94 13.02 3.68
N PHE A 661 -14.04 12.34 2.98
CA PHE A 661 -13.93 12.44 1.52
C PHE A 661 -15.22 12.01 0.83
N PHE A 662 -15.86 10.96 1.32
CA PHE A 662 -17.16 10.53 0.82
C PHE A 662 -18.25 11.58 1.05
N ALA A 663 -18.39 12.08 2.28
CA ALA A 663 -19.38 13.09 2.64
C ALA A 663 -19.21 14.41 1.85
N SER A 664 -17.98 14.72 1.42
CA SER A 664 -17.67 15.89 0.58
C SER A 664 -17.79 15.62 -0.93
N GLY A 665 -18.27 14.44 -1.34
CA GLY A 665 -18.50 14.08 -2.74
C GLY A 665 -17.26 13.60 -3.50
N ARG A 666 -16.17 13.26 -2.81
CA ARG A 666 -14.92 12.74 -3.38
C ARG A 666 -14.84 11.21 -3.25
N ALA A 667 -15.80 10.51 -3.85
CA ALA A 667 -15.96 9.05 -3.74
C ALA A 667 -14.71 8.25 -4.18
N ASN A 668 -13.97 8.72 -5.19
CA ASN A 668 -12.75 8.03 -5.65
C ASN A 668 -11.65 8.03 -4.59
N VAL A 669 -11.40 9.18 -3.94
CA VAL A 669 -10.43 9.28 -2.84
C VAL A 669 -10.92 8.47 -1.64
N SER A 670 -12.21 8.52 -1.34
CA SER A 670 -12.81 7.67 -0.31
C SER A 670 -12.57 6.18 -0.56
N ARG A 671 -12.80 5.69 -1.78
CA ARG A 671 -12.57 4.29 -2.15
C ARG A 671 -11.12 3.89 -2.00
N GLU A 672 -10.21 4.74 -2.46
CA GLU A 672 -8.76 4.54 -2.33
C GLU A 672 -8.35 4.38 -0.85
N LEU A 673 -8.83 5.29 0.02
CA LEU A 673 -8.52 5.26 1.44
C LEU A 673 -9.16 4.08 2.17
N PHE A 674 -10.41 3.73 1.86
CA PHE A 674 -11.05 2.54 2.43
C PHE A 674 -10.35 1.24 1.97
N GLY A 675 -9.93 1.16 0.70
CA GLY A 675 -9.15 0.03 0.20
C GLY A 675 -7.78 -0.09 0.88
N HIS A 676 -7.09 1.04 1.09
CA HIS A 676 -5.82 1.07 1.82
C HIS A 676 -6.00 0.63 3.29
N ALA A 677 -7.02 1.15 3.97
CA ALA A 677 -7.36 0.76 5.33
C ALA A 677 -7.69 -0.74 5.42
N ALA A 678 -8.53 -1.25 4.50
CA ALA A 678 -8.88 -2.67 4.43
C ALA A 678 -7.63 -3.55 4.30
N LYS A 679 -6.70 -3.20 3.40
CA LYS A 679 -5.43 -3.92 3.26
C LYS A 679 -4.66 -4.01 4.57
N ILE A 680 -4.56 -2.90 5.31
CA ILE A 680 -3.84 -2.86 6.59
C ILE A 680 -4.54 -3.70 7.66
N PHE A 681 -5.86 -3.57 7.80
CA PHE A 681 -6.63 -4.34 8.77
C PHE A 681 -6.61 -5.85 8.48
N TRP A 682 -6.65 -6.23 7.19
CA TRP A 682 -6.45 -7.61 6.76
C TRP A 682 -5.09 -8.15 7.21
N ASN A 683 -4.01 -7.42 6.93
CA ASN A 683 -2.66 -7.78 7.35
C ASN A 683 -2.49 -7.79 8.88
N ALA A 684 -3.34 -7.08 9.59
CA ALA A 684 -3.37 -7.06 11.05
C ALA A 684 -4.22 -8.16 11.67
N GLU A 685 -4.88 -9.00 10.87
CA GLU A 685 -5.89 -9.96 11.32
C GLU A 685 -7.01 -9.28 12.13
N ASP A 686 -7.25 -7.98 11.87
CA ASP A 686 -8.34 -7.21 12.44
C ASP A 686 -9.56 -7.36 11.54
N ASP A 687 -10.17 -8.53 11.64
CA ASP A 687 -11.32 -8.94 10.82
C ASP A 687 -12.49 -7.95 10.92
N PHE A 688 -12.64 -7.29 12.08
CA PHE A 688 -13.67 -6.28 12.32
C PHE A 688 -13.47 -5.04 11.46
N ASN A 689 -12.31 -4.39 11.59
CA ASN A 689 -12.05 -3.15 10.87
C ASN A 689 -11.80 -3.40 9.37
N TYR A 690 -11.32 -4.60 9.00
CA TYR A 690 -11.22 -5.05 7.61
C TYR A 690 -12.60 -5.07 6.94
N ALA A 691 -13.58 -5.73 7.55
CA ALA A 691 -14.91 -5.83 6.95
C ALA A 691 -15.66 -4.50 6.91
N ALA A 692 -15.48 -3.64 7.92
CA ALA A 692 -16.03 -2.29 7.91
C ALA A 692 -15.45 -1.45 6.75
N ALA A 693 -14.13 -1.51 6.53
CA ALA A 693 -13.46 -0.81 5.44
C ALA A 693 -13.82 -1.39 4.05
N LEU A 694 -13.89 -2.72 3.92
CA LEU A 694 -14.25 -3.40 2.68
C LEU A 694 -15.69 -3.08 2.26
N ARG A 695 -16.64 -3.14 3.19
CA ARG A 695 -18.04 -2.78 2.95
C ARG A 695 -18.20 -1.31 2.58
N ALA A 696 -17.49 -0.41 3.26
CA ALA A 696 -17.50 1.02 2.92
C ALA A 696 -16.91 1.29 1.52
N THR A 697 -15.94 0.47 1.07
CA THR A 697 -15.41 0.50 -0.30
C THR A 697 -16.50 0.18 -1.32
N TRP A 698 -17.36 -0.80 -1.03
CA TRP A 698 -18.45 -1.26 -1.90
C TRP A 698 -19.66 -0.31 -1.91
N GLU A 699 -19.93 0.39 -0.81
CA GLU A 699 -21.07 1.31 -0.69
C GLU A 699 -20.76 2.74 -1.22
N SER A 700 -19.46 3.12 -1.29
CA SER A 700 -18.98 4.45 -1.74
C SER A 700 -19.36 4.86 -3.20
N PRO A 701 -19.52 3.96 -4.19
CA PRO A 701 -19.97 4.34 -5.53
C PRO A 701 -21.48 4.60 -5.65
N HIS A 702 -22.33 4.21 -4.69
CA HIS A 702 -23.78 4.05 -4.93
C HIS A 702 -24.72 4.93 -4.11
N VAL A 703 -24.20 5.91 -3.38
CA VAL A 703 -25.07 6.81 -2.60
C VAL A 703 -24.95 8.24 -3.08
N GLY A 704 -25.95 8.65 -3.86
CA GLY A 704 -26.36 10.04 -3.87
C GLY A 704 -26.84 10.47 -2.48
N GLY A 705 -26.03 11.28 -1.81
CA GLY A 705 -26.42 12.36 -0.89
C GLY A 705 -27.02 11.98 0.47
N GLU A 706 -26.25 12.20 1.54
CA GLU A 706 -26.62 12.55 2.94
C GLU A 706 -27.64 11.71 3.74
N GLU A 707 -28.73 11.21 3.16
CA GLU A 707 -29.85 10.61 3.87
C GLU A 707 -29.61 9.12 4.21
N TYR A 708 -28.87 8.40 3.35
CA TYR A 708 -28.40 7.04 3.64
C TYR A 708 -27.30 7.05 4.72
N ALA A 709 -26.35 7.99 4.66
CA ALA A 709 -25.33 8.19 5.69
C ALA A 709 -25.94 8.62 7.03
N ARG A 710 -26.97 9.48 7.04
CA ARG A 710 -27.75 9.80 8.26
C ARG A 710 -28.53 8.62 8.81
N ARG A 711 -28.97 7.67 7.98
CA ARG A 711 -29.83 6.54 8.36
C ARG A 711 -29.05 5.32 8.81
N VAL A 712 -27.99 4.95 8.10
CA VAL A 712 -27.06 3.87 8.49
C VAL A 712 -26.18 4.33 9.64
N GLY A 713 -25.66 5.57 9.60
CA GLY A 713 -24.94 6.17 10.72
C GLY A 713 -25.79 6.31 11.99
N ARG A 714 -27.10 6.63 11.90
CA ARG A 714 -27.99 6.62 13.07
C ARG A 714 -28.42 5.22 13.51
N ARG A 715 -28.64 4.27 12.61
CA ARG A 715 -28.94 2.88 13.00
C ARG A 715 -27.73 2.22 13.68
N PHE A 716 -26.51 2.41 13.17
CA PHE A 716 -25.30 1.87 13.79
C PHE A 716 -24.90 2.61 15.07
N MET A 717 -24.93 3.95 15.12
CA MET A 717 -24.46 4.69 16.31
C MET A 717 -25.49 4.76 17.47
N ASN A 718 -26.80 4.72 17.17
CA ASN A 718 -27.81 4.72 18.23
C ASN A 718 -28.03 3.30 18.82
N VAL A 719 -27.83 2.23 18.04
CA VAL A 719 -27.80 0.85 18.59
C VAL A 719 -26.51 0.63 19.38
N LYS A 720 -25.37 1.16 18.93
CA LYS A 720 -24.07 1.03 19.64
C LYS A 720 -24.04 1.71 21.02
N SER A 721 -24.74 2.83 21.20
CA SER A 721 -24.76 3.54 22.51
C SER A 721 -25.86 3.07 23.45
N ALA A 722 -27.02 2.62 22.93
CA ALA A 722 -28.12 2.13 23.76
C ALA A 722 -27.98 0.64 24.16
N THR A 723 -27.45 -0.21 23.27
CA THR A 723 -27.38 -1.66 23.48
C THR A 723 -26.17 -2.10 24.31
N LEU A 724 -25.00 -1.48 24.09
CA LEU A 724 -23.78 -1.76 24.88
C LEU A 724 -23.95 -1.35 26.36
N ALA A 725 -24.71 -0.27 26.60
CA ALA A 725 -24.99 0.25 27.94
C ALA A 725 -26.07 -0.53 28.70
N ALA A 726 -26.92 -1.29 27.99
CA ALA A 726 -28.05 -2.00 28.60
C ALA A 726 -27.77 -3.49 28.87
N THR A 727 -26.99 -4.17 28.02
CA THR A 727 -26.90 -5.66 28.05
C THR A 727 -25.50 -6.24 27.83
N GLY A 728 -24.48 -5.45 27.45
CA GLY A 728 -23.13 -5.96 27.19
C GLY A 728 -23.00 -6.81 25.91
N PHE A 729 -23.96 -6.72 24.99
CA PHE A 729 -23.95 -7.44 23.71
C PHE A 729 -23.08 -6.76 22.65
N ASP A 730 -22.30 -7.54 21.90
CA ASP A 730 -21.43 -7.09 20.81
C ASP A 730 -22.17 -7.16 19.46
N PRO A 731 -22.57 -6.02 18.85
CA PRO A 731 -23.25 -5.98 17.56
C PRO A 731 -22.44 -6.58 16.41
N ASP A 732 -21.14 -6.84 16.61
CA ASP A 732 -20.19 -7.22 15.56
C ASP A 732 -20.12 -8.74 15.31
N ILE A 733 -20.85 -9.55 16.08
CA ILE A 733 -20.95 -11.02 15.90
C ILE A 733 -21.51 -11.39 14.53
N TRP A 734 -22.43 -10.58 14.02
CA TRP A 734 -23.07 -10.74 12.71
C TRP A 734 -22.11 -10.65 11.53
N ILE A 735 -21.30 -9.60 11.56
CA ILE A 735 -20.31 -9.31 10.52
C ILE A 735 -19.24 -10.40 10.52
N ARG A 736 -18.88 -10.93 11.70
CA ARG A 736 -17.99 -12.10 11.81
C ARG A 736 -18.57 -13.33 11.12
N GLY A 737 -19.87 -13.59 11.26
CA GLY A 737 -20.56 -14.66 10.55
C GLY A 737 -20.39 -14.56 9.03
N ASP A 738 -20.68 -13.40 8.45
CA ASP A 738 -20.53 -13.17 7.00
C ASP A 738 -19.07 -13.33 6.53
N ILE A 739 -18.10 -12.86 7.32
CA ILE A 739 -16.67 -13.04 7.03
C ILE A 739 -16.28 -14.52 7.07
N PHE A 740 -16.76 -15.26 8.06
CA PHE A 740 -16.48 -16.69 8.16
C PHE A 740 -17.06 -17.44 6.95
N LEU A 741 -18.24 -17.05 6.45
CA LEU A 741 -18.76 -17.59 5.20
C LEU A 741 -17.86 -17.27 4.00
N LEU A 742 -17.38 -16.03 3.86
CA LEU A 742 -16.45 -15.63 2.80
C LEU A 742 -15.11 -16.37 2.90
N LYS A 743 -14.62 -16.61 4.12
CA LYS A 743 -13.42 -17.42 4.41
C LYS A 743 -13.67 -18.93 4.38
N PHE A 744 -14.87 -19.37 3.99
CA PHE A 744 -15.26 -20.79 3.87
C PHE A 744 -15.14 -21.59 5.18
N LYS A 745 -15.46 -20.94 6.30
CA LYS A 745 -15.47 -21.43 7.68
C LYS A 745 -16.91 -21.54 8.22
N PRO A 746 -17.71 -22.50 7.73
CA PRO A 746 -19.14 -22.56 8.06
C PRO A 746 -19.41 -22.91 9.53
N ASP A 747 -18.53 -23.65 10.19
CA ASP A 747 -18.68 -24.03 11.60
C ASP A 747 -18.58 -22.79 12.51
N GLU A 748 -17.62 -21.90 12.25
CA GLU A 748 -17.46 -20.62 12.94
C GLU A 748 -18.55 -19.60 12.57
N ALA A 749 -19.02 -19.62 11.32
CA ALA A 749 -20.15 -18.81 10.89
C ALA A 749 -21.45 -19.22 11.60
N GLU A 750 -21.70 -20.52 11.72
CA GLU A 750 -22.88 -21.07 12.40
C GLU A 750 -22.91 -20.65 13.88
N ASP A 751 -21.78 -20.77 14.58
CA ASP A 751 -21.66 -20.35 15.99
C ASP A 751 -21.94 -18.85 16.17
N ALA A 752 -21.38 -18.02 15.27
CA ALA A 752 -21.62 -16.59 15.26
C ALA A 752 -23.10 -16.27 15.03
N PHE A 753 -23.72 -16.80 13.98
CA PHE A 753 -25.13 -16.51 13.67
C PHE A 753 -26.11 -17.11 14.69
N ARG A 754 -25.77 -18.23 15.33
CA ARG A 754 -26.57 -18.82 16.42
C ARG A 754 -26.56 -17.92 17.65
N THR A 755 -25.38 -17.45 18.04
CA THR A 755 -25.22 -16.50 19.16
C THR A 755 -25.97 -15.20 18.88
N ALA A 756 -25.88 -14.71 17.64
CA ALA A 756 -26.62 -13.55 17.15
C ALA A 756 -28.15 -13.77 17.19
N LEU A 757 -28.64 -14.94 16.79
CA LEU A 757 -30.06 -15.28 16.84
C LEU A 757 -30.59 -15.26 18.27
N GLU A 758 -29.92 -15.96 19.19
CA GLU A 758 -30.32 -16.04 20.60
C GLU A 758 -30.41 -14.65 21.24
N ALA A 759 -29.44 -13.78 20.94
CA ALA A 759 -29.44 -12.41 21.43
C ALA A 759 -30.58 -11.57 20.85
N CYS A 760 -30.84 -11.65 19.54
CA CYS A 760 -31.95 -10.92 18.92
C CYS A 760 -33.32 -11.40 19.43
N GLU A 761 -33.48 -12.71 19.68
CA GLU A 761 -34.70 -13.25 20.27
C GLU A 761 -34.88 -12.80 21.74
N LEU A 762 -33.80 -12.72 22.52
CA LEU A 762 -33.84 -12.15 23.88
C LEU A 762 -34.22 -10.66 23.91
N MET A 763 -33.84 -9.91 22.85
CA MET A 763 -34.11 -8.47 22.73
C MET A 763 -35.45 -8.15 22.04
N ASP A 764 -36.21 -9.16 21.60
CA ASP A 764 -37.40 -9.00 20.76
C ASP A 764 -37.12 -8.20 19.46
N ASP A 765 -35.87 -8.28 18.96
CA ASP A 765 -35.46 -7.66 17.70
C ASP A 765 -35.83 -8.58 16.52
N ALA A 766 -37.00 -8.30 15.94
CA ALA A 766 -37.52 -9.08 14.83
C ALA A 766 -36.71 -8.92 13.53
N GLU A 767 -36.16 -7.74 13.23
CA GLU A 767 -35.32 -7.51 12.04
C GLU A 767 -33.99 -8.24 12.19
N GLY A 768 -33.34 -8.14 13.35
CA GLY A 768 -32.14 -8.90 13.68
C GLY A 768 -32.39 -10.41 13.60
N SER A 769 -33.43 -10.93 14.24
CA SER A 769 -33.75 -12.37 14.22
C SER A 769 -33.96 -12.92 12.81
N ILE A 770 -34.50 -12.13 11.87
CA ILE A 770 -34.63 -12.51 10.46
C ILE A 770 -33.25 -12.66 9.83
N ALA A 771 -32.39 -11.65 9.98
CA ALA A 771 -31.03 -11.70 9.43
C ALA A 771 -30.26 -12.94 9.93
N ALA A 772 -30.47 -13.37 11.18
CA ALA A 772 -29.69 -14.48 11.80
C ALA A 772 -30.08 -15.78 11.19
N ARG A 773 -31.38 -15.94 10.98
CA ARG A 773 -31.93 -17.11 10.31
C ARG A 773 -31.46 -17.18 8.86
N LEU A 774 -31.27 -16.04 8.19
CA LEU A 774 -30.67 -16.00 6.85
C LEU A 774 -29.21 -16.45 6.91
N GLY A 775 -28.38 -15.85 7.77
CA GLY A 775 -26.97 -16.22 7.92
C GLY A 775 -26.74 -17.67 8.35
N LEU A 776 -27.55 -18.19 9.29
CA LEU A 776 -27.56 -19.61 9.66
C LEU A 776 -27.96 -20.50 8.47
N ALA A 777 -28.92 -20.09 7.66
CA ALA A 777 -29.31 -20.87 6.48
C ALA A 777 -28.19 -20.88 5.42
N ASP A 778 -27.48 -19.76 5.26
CA ASP A 778 -26.31 -19.65 4.39
C ASP A 778 -25.16 -20.53 4.90
N SER A 779 -24.89 -20.57 6.21
CA SER A 779 -23.85 -21.44 6.81
C SER A 779 -24.13 -22.92 6.59
N GLU A 780 -25.38 -23.36 6.78
CA GLU A 780 -25.84 -24.73 6.51
C GLU A 780 -25.67 -25.10 5.02
N THR A 781 -25.97 -24.15 4.11
CA THR A 781 -25.81 -24.33 2.66
C THR A 781 -24.33 -24.44 2.26
N VAL A 782 -23.46 -23.60 2.83
CA VAL A 782 -22.01 -23.66 2.62
C VAL A 782 -21.41 -24.95 3.19
N GLU A 783 -21.84 -25.39 4.37
CA GLU A 783 -21.39 -26.66 4.97
C GLU A 783 -21.82 -27.87 4.14
N ALA A 784 -23.05 -27.88 3.62
CA ALA A 784 -23.50 -28.91 2.69
C ALA A 784 -22.59 -28.96 1.46
N SER A 785 -22.27 -27.80 0.87
CA SER A 785 -21.34 -27.70 -0.26
C SER A 785 -19.93 -28.19 0.08
N ARG A 786 -19.42 -27.86 1.28
CA ARG A 786 -18.12 -28.30 1.78
C ARG A 786 -18.07 -29.82 1.87
N ARG A 787 -19.07 -30.46 2.51
CA ARG A 787 -19.12 -31.92 2.69
C ARG A 787 -19.18 -32.68 1.36
N LEU A 788 -19.93 -32.16 0.40
CA LEU A 788 -20.03 -32.73 -0.95
C LEU A 788 -18.72 -32.62 -1.73
N THR A 789 -17.89 -31.60 -1.46
CA THR A 789 -16.61 -31.40 -2.16
C THR A 789 -15.49 -32.29 -1.61
N TYR A 790 -15.47 -32.56 -0.30
CA TYR A 790 -14.37 -33.26 0.37
C TYR A 790 -14.57 -34.78 0.53
N LYS A 791 -15.81 -35.29 0.47
CA LYS A 791 -16.11 -36.73 0.55
C LYS A 791 -16.88 -37.17 -0.69
N PHE A 792 -16.18 -37.57 -1.74
CA PHE A 792 -16.72 -38.30 -2.90
C PHE A 792 -17.13 -39.76 -2.55
N ASN A 793 -17.55 -40.02 -1.31
CA ASN A 793 -17.98 -41.36 -0.86
C ASN A 793 -19.50 -41.37 -0.60
N ASP A 794 -20.10 -42.55 -0.78
CA ASP A 794 -21.53 -42.92 -0.86
C ASP A 794 -22.53 -42.37 0.21
N ASP A 795 -22.20 -41.38 1.05
CA ASP A 795 -23.08 -40.85 2.10
C ASP A 795 -23.65 -39.45 1.78
N PHE A 796 -24.73 -39.43 0.99
CA PHE A 796 -25.48 -38.23 0.62
C PHE A 796 -26.47 -37.76 1.72
N ALA A 797 -26.70 -38.55 2.77
CA ALA A 797 -27.71 -38.25 3.78
C ALA A 797 -27.34 -37.01 4.62
N GLY A 798 -26.04 -36.83 4.92
CA GLY A 798 -25.53 -35.69 5.67
C GLY A 798 -25.79 -34.34 4.98
N PRO A 799 -25.30 -34.11 3.75
CA PRO A 799 -25.52 -32.85 3.03
C PRO A 799 -27.00 -32.51 2.78
N LEU A 800 -27.82 -33.51 2.44
CA LEU A 800 -29.26 -33.30 2.26
C LEU A 800 -29.95 -32.85 3.55
N SER A 801 -29.54 -33.38 4.71
CA SER A 801 -30.10 -32.96 6.00
C SER A 801 -29.82 -31.49 6.34
N LEU A 802 -28.65 -30.97 5.95
CA LEU A 802 -28.25 -29.57 6.09
C LEU A 802 -29.05 -28.66 5.15
N LEU A 803 -29.25 -29.07 3.89
CA LEU A 803 -30.08 -28.32 2.94
C LEU A 803 -31.55 -28.22 3.39
N PHE A 804 -32.12 -29.29 3.94
CA PHE A 804 -33.45 -29.23 4.56
C PHE A 804 -33.47 -28.37 5.83
N ALA A 805 -32.37 -28.27 6.56
CA ALA A 805 -32.25 -27.33 7.68
C ALA A 805 -32.23 -25.88 7.22
N ALA A 806 -31.42 -25.55 6.20
CA ALA A 806 -31.39 -24.25 5.55
C ALA A 806 -32.77 -23.85 5.01
N GLU A 807 -33.48 -24.76 4.34
CA GLU A 807 -34.84 -24.50 3.83
C GLU A 807 -35.81 -24.13 4.96
N ARG A 808 -35.77 -24.84 6.10
CA ARG A 808 -36.60 -24.52 7.27
C ARG A 808 -36.28 -23.14 7.82
N LEU A 809 -35.00 -22.77 7.89
CA LEU A 809 -34.54 -21.47 8.37
C LEU A 809 -34.99 -20.34 7.45
N TYR A 810 -34.80 -20.45 6.14
CA TYR A 810 -35.31 -19.44 5.19
C TYR A 810 -36.84 -19.33 5.20
N ARG A 811 -37.58 -20.45 5.29
CA ARG A 811 -39.05 -20.38 5.45
C ARG A 811 -39.44 -19.68 6.76
N GLY A 812 -38.66 -19.86 7.82
CA GLY A 812 -38.83 -19.14 9.09
C GLY A 812 -38.59 -17.64 8.94
N ALA A 813 -37.46 -17.26 8.35
CA ALA A 813 -37.12 -15.86 8.04
C ALA A 813 -38.19 -15.20 7.16
N LEU A 814 -38.66 -15.87 6.11
CA LEU A 814 -39.70 -15.40 5.20
C LEU A 814 -41.02 -15.11 5.93
N ARG A 815 -41.45 -16.00 6.82
CA ARG A 815 -42.67 -15.79 7.62
C ARG A 815 -42.53 -14.57 8.52
N SER A 816 -41.42 -14.46 9.25
CA SER A 816 -41.14 -13.32 10.13
C SER A 816 -41.08 -12.02 9.34
N ALA A 817 -40.37 -11.99 8.21
CA ALA A 817 -40.25 -10.82 7.35
C ALA A 817 -41.60 -10.34 6.82
N ARG A 818 -42.49 -11.26 6.43
CA ARG A 818 -43.86 -10.91 6.00
C ARG A 818 -44.72 -10.35 7.12
N ILE A 819 -44.58 -10.87 8.35
CA ILE A 819 -45.34 -10.40 9.52
C ILE A 819 -44.97 -8.94 9.84
N ILE A 820 -43.67 -8.61 9.81
CA ILE A 820 -43.19 -7.26 10.13
C ILE A 820 -43.08 -6.34 8.90
N ASN A 821 -43.46 -6.83 7.72
CA ASN A 821 -43.34 -6.16 6.44
C ASN A 821 -41.90 -5.71 6.07
N ASP A 822 -40.89 -6.50 6.48
CA ASP A 822 -39.51 -6.32 6.04
C ASP A 822 -39.33 -6.87 4.61
N LYS A 823 -39.35 -5.95 3.65
CA LYS A 823 -39.17 -6.30 2.23
C LYS A 823 -37.74 -6.73 1.87
N ALA A 824 -36.74 -6.38 2.69
CA ALA A 824 -35.36 -6.79 2.46
C ALA A 824 -35.19 -8.26 2.83
N GLY A 825 -35.56 -8.62 4.07
CA GLY A 825 -35.55 -10.00 4.55
C GLY A 825 -36.48 -10.92 3.76
N GLU A 826 -37.63 -10.40 3.28
CA GLU A 826 -38.53 -11.16 2.40
C GLU A 826 -37.82 -11.52 1.07
N ALA A 827 -37.14 -10.56 0.45
CA ALA A 827 -36.42 -10.78 -0.81
C ALA A 827 -35.25 -11.76 -0.64
N ALA A 828 -34.44 -11.57 0.41
CA ALA A 828 -33.29 -12.43 0.71
C ALA A 828 -33.72 -13.87 1.05
N ALA A 829 -34.79 -14.05 1.84
CA ALA A 829 -35.31 -15.37 2.15
C ALA A 829 -35.85 -16.10 0.90
N LEU A 830 -36.51 -15.38 -0.01
CA LEU A 830 -36.96 -15.95 -1.29
C LEU A 830 -35.78 -16.34 -2.18
N ALA A 831 -34.74 -15.50 -2.27
CA ALA A 831 -33.52 -15.80 -3.01
C ALA A 831 -32.84 -17.08 -2.47
N GLY A 832 -32.69 -17.17 -1.14
CA GLY A 832 -32.15 -18.35 -0.45
C GLY A 832 -32.95 -19.61 -0.74
N LEU A 833 -34.28 -19.57 -0.61
CA LEU A 833 -35.16 -20.71 -0.95
C LEU A 833 -35.02 -21.16 -2.39
N GLY A 834 -34.87 -20.22 -3.34
CA GLY A 834 -34.61 -20.55 -4.74
C GLY A 834 -33.30 -21.30 -4.92
N ASN A 835 -32.22 -20.82 -4.31
CA ASN A 835 -30.91 -21.47 -4.36
C ASN A 835 -30.92 -22.85 -3.68
N THR A 836 -31.51 -22.97 -2.48
CA THR A 836 -31.61 -24.24 -1.77
C THR A 836 -32.44 -25.26 -2.54
N ALA A 837 -33.52 -24.86 -3.21
CA ALA A 837 -34.31 -25.75 -4.05
C ALA A 837 -33.51 -26.31 -5.25
N ILE A 838 -32.65 -25.48 -5.87
CA ILE A 838 -31.71 -25.96 -6.90
C ILE A 838 -30.77 -27.00 -6.28
N TYR A 839 -30.14 -26.69 -5.15
CA TYR A 839 -29.21 -27.61 -4.50
C TYR A 839 -29.89 -28.92 -4.10
N ILE A 840 -31.11 -28.91 -3.55
CA ILE A 840 -31.84 -30.14 -3.23
C ILE A 840 -32.11 -30.95 -4.51
N THR A 841 -32.55 -30.29 -5.60
CA THR A 841 -32.86 -30.94 -6.87
C THR A 841 -31.63 -31.59 -7.52
N THR A 842 -30.47 -30.94 -7.44
CA THR A 842 -29.23 -31.43 -8.03
C THR A 842 -28.41 -32.32 -7.08
N GLY A 843 -28.93 -32.67 -5.91
CA GLY A 843 -28.21 -33.43 -4.89
C GLY A 843 -27.02 -32.66 -4.29
N GLY A 844 -27.04 -31.33 -4.40
CA GLY A 844 -26.04 -30.38 -3.91
C GLY A 844 -24.84 -30.22 -4.83
N VAL A 845 -24.88 -30.82 -6.02
CA VAL A 845 -23.76 -30.87 -6.94
C VAL A 845 -24.30 -30.46 -8.31
N LEU A 846 -24.00 -29.24 -8.78
CA LEU A 846 -24.21 -28.87 -10.20
C LEU A 846 -23.28 -29.67 -11.13
N TRP A 847 -22.25 -30.28 -10.54
CA TRP A 847 -21.15 -31.01 -11.16
C TRP A 847 -21.46 -32.41 -11.76
N PRO A 848 -22.46 -33.21 -11.33
CA PRO A 848 -22.83 -34.46 -11.99
C PRO A 848 -23.64 -34.21 -13.27
N ILE A 849 -24.17 -32.99 -13.48
CA ILE A 849 -24.76 -32.57 -14.75
C ILE A 849 -23.65 -32.39 -15.80
N LEU A 850 -22.49 -31.86 -15.38
CA LEU A 850 -21.27 -31.74 -16.18
C LEU A 850 -20.63 -33.12 -16.48
N GLU A 851 -20.68 -34.08 -15.54
CA GLU A 851 -20.31 -35.48 -15.77
C GLU A 851 -21.31 -36.24 -16.67
N ARG A 852 -22.61 -35.90 -16.64
CA ARG A 852 -23.63 -36.46 -17.54
C ARG A 852 -23.33 -36.11 -19.01
N ALA A 853 -22.81 -34.91 -19.27
CA ALA A 853 -22.34 -34.49 -20.60
C ALA A 853 -21.13 -35.32 -21.08
N ARG A 854 -20.19 -35.67 -20.18
CA ARG A 854 -19.05 -36.58 -20.47
C ARG A 854 -19.48 -38.02 -20.80
N GLY A 855 -20.48 -38.55 -20.08
CA GLY A 855 -20.96 -39.93 -20.30
C GLY A 855 -21.63 -40.15 -21.66
N ILE A 856 -22.30 -39.11 -22.20
CA ILE A 856 -22.97 -39.17 -23.50
C ILE A 856 -21.95 -39.21 -24.66
N GLU A 857 -20.85 -38.45 -24.57
CA GLU A 857 -19.78 -38.42 -25.59
C GLU A 857 -18.93 -39.70 -25.66
N MET A 858 -18.57 -40.29 -24.50
CA MET A 858 -17.79 -41.54 -24.47
C MET A 858 -18.62 -42.74 -24.94
N SER A 859 -19.94 -42.74 -24.73
CA SER A 859 -20.82 -43.85 -25.16
C SER A 859 -20.98 -43.98 -26.68
N GLN A 860 -20.68 -42.92 -27.45
CA GLN A 860 -20.82 -42.92 -28.91
C GLN A 860 -19.52 -43.30 -29.65
N SER A 861 -18.38 -43.30 -28.98
CA SER A 861 -17.05 -43.47 -29.60
C SER A 861 -16.39 -44.83 -29.35
N SER A 862 -16.74 -45.54 -28.27
CA SER A 862 -16.24 -46.88 -27.98
C SER A 862 -17.40 -47.88 -27.91
N GLY A 863 -17.52 -48.77 -28.90
CA GLY A 863 -18.55 -49.81 -28.97
C GLY A 863 -18.49 -50.89 -27.88
N ASP A 864 -17.84 -50.63 -26.74
CA ASP A 864 -17.80 -51.50 -25.57
C ASP A 864 -18.60 -50.85 -24.43
N LEU A 865 -19.74 -51.46 -24.11
CA LEU A 865 -20.57 -51.18 -22.94
C LEU A 865 -19.77 -51.49 -21.66
N VAL A 866 -19.01 -50.52 -21.16
CA VAL A 866 -18.49 -50.54 -19.78
C VAL A 866 -19.27 -49.52 -18.95
N GLU A 867 -20.11 -50.05 -18.06
CA GLU A 867 -21.11 -49.39 -17.22
C GLU A 867 -20.52 -48.48 -16.12
N TRP A 868 -19.76 -47.44 -16.48
CA TRP A 868 -19.39 -46.39 -15.51
C TRP A 868 -20.39 -45.21 -15.41
N PRO A 869 -21.11 -44.81 -16.48
CA PRO A 869 -22.12 -43.75 -16.39
C PRO A 869 -23.43 -44.18 -15.71
N ASN A 870 -23.74 -45.48 -15.73
CA ASN A 870 -24.99 -46.00 -15.16
C ASN A 870 -24.93 -46.18 -13.64
N LEU A 871 -23.76 -46.44 -13.03
CA LEU A 871 -23.71 -46.75 -11.60
C LEU A 871 -24.09 -45.55 -10.69
N TYR A 872 -23.79 -44.32 -11.11
CA TYR A 872 -24.16 -43.10 -10.36
C TYR A 872 -25.59 -42.63 -10.64
N HIS A 873 -26.09 -42.86 -11.86
CA HIS A 873 -27.49 -42.60 -12.20
C HIS A 873 -28.41 -43.64 -11.55
N GLU A 874 -28.05 -44.93 -11.62
CA GLU A 874 -28.78 -46.02 -10.98
C GLU A 874 -28.69 -45.94 -9.47
N ARG A 875 -27.54 -45.65 -8.82
CA ARG A 875 -27.53 -45.47 -7.34
C ARG A 875 -28.28 -44.25 -6.84
N ALA A 876 -28.28 -43.14 -7.59
CA ALA A 876 -29.11 -41.97 -7.28
C ALA A 876 -30.61 -42.25 -7.53
N LEU A 877 -30.95 -43.24 -8.36
CA LEU A 877 -32.31 -43.70 -8.64
C LEU A 877 -32.74 -44.91 -7.77
N GLU A 878 -31.81 -45.69 -7.24
CA GLU A 878 -32.04 -46.94 -6.48
C GLU A 878 -32.46 -46.68 -5.03
N ARG A 879 -32.24 -45.47 -4.52
CA ARG A 879 -32.97 -44.94 -3.37
C ARG A 879 -33.87 -43.79 -3.81
N PRO A 880 -35.17 -44.03 -4.01
CA PRO A 880 -36.10 -42.96 -4.31
C PRO A 880 -36.24 -42.07 -3.08
N ILE A 881 -35.58 -40.90 -3.08
CA ILE A 881 -36.06 -39.74 -2.34
C ILE A 881 -36.87 -38.93 -3.35
N GLY A 882 -38.14 -39.30 -3.55
CA GLY A 882 -39.11 -38.59 -4.40
C GLY A 882 -38.86 -38.73 -5.90
N GLY A 883 -39.64 -39.59 -6.57
CA GLY A 883 -39.46 -39.94 -7.98
C GLY A 883 -39.57 -38.79 -8.97
N ASN A 884 -39.28 -39.12 -10.24
CA ASN A 884 -39.23 -38.31 -11.47
C ASN A 884 -40.41 -37.34 -11.77
N ALA A 885 -41.32 -37.07 -10.82
CA ALA A 885 -42.37 -36.04 -10.87
C ALA A 885 -42.07 -34.80 -10.01
N ASP A 886 -41.20 -34.87 -8.98
CA ASP A 886 -40.98 -33.78 -8.01
C ASP A 886 -39.80 -32.84 -8.34
N THR A 887 -38.77 -33.28 -9.09
CA THR A 887 -37.65 -32.38 -9.50
C THR A 887 -38.11 -31.23 -10.40
N ALA A 888 -39.10 -31.48 -11.26
CA ALA A 888 -39.75 -30.45 -12.05
C ALA A 888 -40.65 -29.52 -11.20
N LEU A 889 -41.12 -29.97 -10.04
CA LEU A 889 -41.92 -29.18 -9.09
C LEU A 889 -41.02 -28.24 -8.28
N ASP A 890 -39.85 -28.71 -7.86
CA ASP A 890 -38.88 -27.93 -7.08
C ASP A 890 -38.19 -26.84 -7.90
N LEU A 891 -37.80 -27.10 -9.16
CA LEU A 891 -37.28 -26.05 -10.06
C LEU A 891 -38.35 -25.02 -10.45
N LYS A 892 -39.62 -25.43 -10.57
CA LYS A 892 -40.74 -24.47 -10.73
C LYS A 892 -40.92 -23.60 -9.49
N SER A 893 -40.74 -24.17 -8.30
CA SER A 893 -40.75 -23.41 -7.05
C SER A 893 -39.58 -22.43 -6.99
N ALA A 894 -38.37 -22.87 -7.36
CA ALA A 894 -37.18 -22.03 -7.41
C ALA A 894 -37.37 -20.83 -8.35
N LYS A 895 -37.89 -21.07 -9.57
CA LYS A 895 -38.23 -20.01 -10.53
C LYS A 895 -39.18 -18.98 -9.93
N ARG A 896 -40.25 -19.44 -9.28
CA ARG A 896 -41.23 -18.56 -8.64
C ARG A 896 -40.60 -17.73 -7.52
N HIS A 897 -39.75 -18.34 -6.69
CA HIS A 897 -39.04 -17.64 -5.62
C HIS A 897 -38.11 -16.55 -6.16
N PHE A 898 -37.35 -16.82 -7.23
CA PHE A 898 -36.52 -15.83 -7.89
C PHE A 898 -37.32 -14.71 -8.53
N GLU A 899 -38.43 -15.00 -9.21
CA GLU A 899 -39.30 -13.97 -9.79
C GLU A 899 -39.89 -13.04 -8.72
N ASP A 900 -40.30 -13.58 -7.58
CA ASP A 900 -40.83 -12.79 -6.47
C ASP A 900 -39.73 -11.99 -5.76
N ALA A 901 -38.54 -12.57 -5.55
CA ALA A 901 -37.38 -11.84 -5.02
C ALA A 901 -36.95 -10.70 -5.95
N LEU A 902 -36.91 -10.95 -7.26
CA LEU A 902 -36.51 -9.96 -8.27
C LEU A 902 -37.45 -8.76 -8.30
N LYS A 903 -38.77 -8.96 -8.14
CA LYS A 903 -39.74 -7.87 -8.01
C LYS A 903 -39.42 -6.99 -6.79
N LEU A 904 -39.09 -7.61 -5.65
CA LEU A 904 -38.77 -6.89 -4.42
C LEU A 904 -37.44 -6.14 -4.54
N PHE A 905 -36.37 -6.77 -5.05
CA PHE A 905 -35.08 -6.11 -5.25
C PHE A 905 -35.17 -4.96 -6.26
N ARG A 906 -35.92 -5.12 -7.37
CA ARG A 906 -36.19 -4.04 -8.33
C ARG A 906 -36.95 -2.86 -7.72
N ALA A 907 -38.00 -3.12 -6.95
CA ALA A 907 -38.75 -2.08 -6.26
C ALA A 907 -37.86 -1.27 -5.29
N ARG A 908 -36.84 -1.92 -4.74
CA ARG A 908 -35.88 -1.34 -3.80
C ARG A 908 -34.63 -0.74 -4.47
N ARG A 909 -34.43 -0.94 -5.77
CA ARG A 909 -33.20 -0.60 -6.50
C ARG A 909 -31.95 -1.24 -5.89
N ASP A 910 -32.09 -2.48 -5.44
CA ASP A 910 -31.00 -3.30 -4.90
C ASP A 910 -30.33 -4.07 -6.05
N TYR A 911 -29.33 -3.45 -6.67
CA TYR A 911 -28.67 -3.99 -7.87
C TYR A 911 -27.81 -5.22 -7.59
N VAL A 912 -27.22 -5.31 -6.38
CA VAL A 912 -26.48 -6.51 -5.93
C VAL A 912 -27.44 -7.70 -5.83
N GLY A 913 -28.57 -7.51 -5.12
CA GLY A 913 -29.60 -8.54 -5.03
C GLY A 913 -30.16 -8.95 -6.40
N ILE A 914 -30.36 -8.00 -7.32
CA ILE A 914 -30.78 -8.30 -8.71
C ILE A 914 -29.76 -9.18 -9.43
N ALA A 915 -28.46 -8.85 -9.33
CA ALA A 915 -27.40 -9.59 -10.00
C ALA A 915 -27.23 -11.01 -9.42
N ASP A 916 -27.33 -11.16 -8.09
CA ASP A 916 -27.33 -12.47 -7.42
C ASP A 916 -28.51 -13.34 -7.87
N ILE A 917 -29.70 -12.76 -8.07
CA ILE A 917 -30.84 -13.50 -8.64
C ILE A 917 -30.54 -13.98 -10.06
N TYR A 918 -29.87 -13.18 -10.90
CA TYR A 918 -29.49 -13.63 -12.24
C TYR A 918 -28.46 -14.78 -12.20
N ILE A 919 -27.53 -14.80 -11.24
CA ILE A 919 -26.69 -15.99 -11.00
C ILE A 919 -27.57 -17.21 -10.66
N GLY A 920 -28.54 -17.04 -9.76
CA GLY A 920 -29.48 -18.11 -9.38
C GLY A 920 -30.32 -18.63 -10.56
N ILE A 921 -30.80 -17.75 -11.42
CA ILE A 921 -31.52 -18.11 -12.66
C ILE A 921 -30.59 -18.87 -13.61
N GLY A 922 -29.34 -18.44 -13.77
CA GLY A 922 -28.36 -19.16 -14.59
C GLY A 922 -28.10 -20.58 -14.07
N ASN A 923 -27.89 -20.72 -12.75
CA ASN A 923 -27.71 -22.02 -12.09
C ASN A 923 -28.95 -22.93 -12.29
N MET A 924 -30.15 -22.36 -12.19
CA MET A 924 -31.41 -23.07 -12.41
C MET A 924 -31.56 -23.52 -13.87
N ALA A 925 -31.19 -22.69 -14.84
CA ALA A 925 -31.25 -23.00 -16.27
C ALA A 925 -30.31 -24.16 -16.63
N ILE A 926 -29.14 -24.24 -15.99
CA ILE A 926 -28.22 -25.38 -16.10
C ILE A 926 -28.78 -26.63 -15.39
N ALA A 927 -29.45 -26.47 -14.26
CA ALA A 927 -29.92 -27.58 -13.41
C ALA A 927 -31.10 -28.40 -14.00
N GLN A 928 -31.71 -27.94 -15.09
CA GLN A 928 -32.86 -28.62 -15.71
C GLN A 928 -32.44 -29.95 -16.36
N ASN A 929 -33.39 -30.89 -16.47
CA ASN A 929 -33.17 -32.16 -17.20
C ASN A 929 -32.72 -31.95 -18.66
N SER A 930 -33.11 -30.83 -19.26
CA SER A 930 -32.58 -30.33 -20.54
C SER A 930 -32.09 -28.91 -20.32
N PRO A 931 -30.77 -28.68 -20.16
CA PRO A 931 -30.23 -27.37 -19.83
C PRO A 931 -30.56 -26.30 -20.88
N ASP A 932 -31.06 -25.15 -20.43
CA ASP A 932 -31.25 -23.98 -21.28
C ASP A 932 -29.98 -23.11 -21.23
N LEU A 933 -29.02 -23.44 -22.10
CA LEU A 933 -27.71 -22.79 -22.13
C LEU A 933 -27.79 -21.33 -22.62
N GLU A 934 -28.81 -20.96 -23.37
CA GLU A 934 -29.04 -19.58 -23.82
C GLU A 934 -29.56 -18.72 -22.66
N GLU A 935 -30.53 -19.23 -21.89
CA GLU A 935 -31.02 -18.57 -20.68
C GLU A 935 -29.89 -18.44 -19.64
N ALA A 936 -29.07 -19.49 -19.47
CA ALA A 936 -27.93 -19.47 -18.55
C ALA A 936 -26.87 -18.43 -18.93
N GLU A 937 -26.43 -18.41 -20.20
CA GLU A 937 -25.46 -17.43 -20.69
C GLU A 937 -25.95 -16.00 -20.50
N LYS A 938 -27.20 -15.73 -20.91
CA LYS A 938 -27.81 -14.41 -20.76
C LYS A 938 -27.87 -13.98 -19.30
N ALA A 939 -28.23 -14.89 -18.39
CA ALA A 939 -28.33 -14.60 -16.97
C ALA A 939 -26.95 -14.28 -16.37
N TYR A 940 -25.92 -15.10 -16.62
CA TYR A 940 -24.57 -14.82 -16.10
C TYR A 940 -23.92 -13.60 -16.75
N SER A 941 -24.14 -13.32 -18.03
CA SER A 941 -23.65 -12.09 -18.67
C SER A 941 -24.31 -10.85 -18.07
N THR A 942 -25.61 -10.92 -17.77
CA THR A 942 -26.32 -9.82 -17.10
C THR A 942 -25.78 -9.60 -15.69
N ALA A 943 -25.55 -10.68 -14.93
CA ALA A 943 -24.94 -10.61 -13.61
C ALA A 943 -23.50 -10.04 -13.68
N LEU A 944 -22.68 -10.54 -14.60
CA LEU A 944 -21.30 -10.09 -14.80
C LEU A 944 -21.25 -8.58 -15.11
N ALA A 945 -22.01 -8.11 -16.11
CA ALA A 945 -22.04 -6.70 -16.46
C ALA A 945 -22.50 -5.83 -15.27
N THR A 946 -23.51 -6.30 -14.53
CA THR A 946 -23.99 -5.60 -13.34
C THR A 946 -22.89 -5.56 -12.27
N PHE A 947 -22.23 -6.67 -11.94
CA PHE A 947 -21.17 -6.69 -10.94
C PHE A 947 -19.91 -5.93 -11.36
N GLU A 948 -19.58 -5.87 -12.66
CA GLU A 948 -18.49 -5.03 -13.20
C GLU A 948 -18.82 -3.55 -13.05
N GLU A 949 -20.06 -3.13 -13.33
CA GLU A 949 -20.53 -1.76 -13.09
C GLU A 949 -20.54 -1.40 -11.60
N LEU A 950 -20.86 -2.35 -10.73
CA LEU A 950 -20.86 -2.18 -9.27
C LEU A 950 -19.44 -2.23 -8.67
N GLY A 951 -18.44 -2.71 -9.41
CA GLY A 951 -17.08 -2.93 -8.90
C GLY A 951 -16.99 -4.08 -7.88
N ASP A 952 -17.91 -5.04 -7.91
CA ASP A 952 -17.94 -6.20 -7.02
C ASP A 952 -17.11 -7.35 -7.61
N GLY A 953 -15.84 -7.42 -7.22
CA GLY A 953 -14.92 -8.45 -7.69
C GLY A 953 -15.37 -9.89 -7.36
N PHE A 954 -16.09 -10.11 -6.25
CA PHE A 954 -16.55 -11.44 -5.86
C PHE A 954 -17.72 -11.90 -6.74
N GLY A 955 -18.67 -11.01 -6.99
CA GLY A 955 -19.76 -11.23 -7.95
C GLY A 955 -19.26 -11.41 -9.39
N VAL A 956 -18.24 -10.64 -9.79
CA VAL A 956 -17.55 -10.79 -11.08
C VAL A 956 -16.89 -12.17 -11.22
N ALA A 957 -16.20 -12.64 -10.18
CA ALA A 957 -15.57 -13.96 -10.17
C ALA A 957 -16.62 -15.08 -10.28
N ARG A 958 -17.69 -15.01 -9.49
CA ARG A 958 -18.80 -15.98 -9.51
C ARG A 958 -19.53 -16.03 -10.86
N SER A 959 -19.81 -14.86 -11.46
CA SER A 959 -20.44 -14.78 -12.78
C SER A 959 -19.52 -15.32 -13.88
N SER A 960 -18.21 -15.08 -13.76
CA SER A 960 -17.21 -15.65 -14.65
C SER A 960 -17.18 -17.18 -14.57
N LEU A 961 -17.27 -17.77 -13.37
CA LEU A 961 -17.38 -19.24 -13.23
C LEU A 961 -18.62 -19.79 -13.94
N GLY A 962 -19.78 -19.16 -13.75
CA GLY A 962 -21.02 -19.58 -14.41
C GLY A 962 -20.97 -19.53 -15.94
N LEU A 963 -20.35 -18.49 -16.52
CA LEU A 963 -20.08 -18.45 -17.96
C LEU A 963 -19.12 -19.56 -18.41
N GLY A 964 -18.13 -19.88 -17.57
CA GLY A 964 -17.27 -21.04 -17.79
C GLY A 964 -18.08 -22.34 -17.84
N ASP A 965 -18.97 -22.57 -16.89
CA ASP A 965 -19.83 -23.77 -16.85
C ASP A 965 -20.69 -23.90 -18.13
N VAL A 966 -21.24 -22.79 -18.63
CA VAL A 966 -21.97 -22.77 -19.91
C VAL A 966 -21.06 -23.16 -21.08
N GLU A 967 -19.87 -22.58 -21.16
CA GLU A 967 -18.89 -22.88 -22.22
C GLU A 967 -18.44 -24.35 -22.16
N PHE A 968 -18.31 -24.92 -20.97
CA PHE A 968 -18.01 -26.34 -20.80
C PHE A 968 -19.16 -27.23 -21.31
N LEU A 969 -20.42 -26.91 -20.99
CA LEU A 969 -21.57 -27.68 -21.45
C LEU A 969 -21.79 -27.59 -22.97
N LYS A 970 -21.44 -26.45 -23.59
CA LYS A 970 -21.45 -26.28 -25.05
C LYS A 970 -20.33 -27.03 -25.75
N ALA A 971 -19.31 -27.48 -25.02
CA ALA A 971 -18.05 -27.88 -25.60
C ALA A 971 -18.07 -29.20 -26.38
N HIS A 972 -19.24 -29.85 -26.59
CA HIS A 972 -19.51 -31.11 -27.33
C HIS A 972 -18.54 -31.44 -28.50
N HIS A 973 -17.25 -31.68 -28.26
CA HIS A 973 -16.10 -31.78 -29.18
C HIS A 973 -15.46 -30.52 -29.82
N ALA A 974 -15.59 -29.31 -29.25
CA ALA A 974 -14.99 -28.07 -29.82
C ALA A 974 -13.95 -27.39 -28.91
N ASP A 975 -12.68 -27.42 -29.32
CA ASP A 975 -11.54 -26.78 -28.64
C ASP A 975 -11.76 -25.29 -28.30
N SER A 976 -12.55 -24.58 -29.12
CA SER A 976 -12.83 -23.15 -28.92
C SER A 976 -13.62 -22.89 -27.64
N HIS A 977 -14.56 -23.77 -27.29
CA HIS A 977 -15.39 -23.67 -26.10
C HIS A 977 -14.58 -24.07 -24.84
N LEU A 978 -13.75 -25.10 -24.94
CA LEU A 978 -12.81 -25.48 -23.88
C LEU A 978 -11.82 -24.36 -23.53
N ARG A 979 -11.30 -23.64 -24.54
CA ARG A 979 -10.44 -22.46 -24.33
C ARG A 979 -11.19 -21.30 -23.65
N ARG A 980 -12.48 -21.12 -23.93
CA ARG A 980 -13.30 -20.09 -23.27
C ARG A 980 -13.57 -20.47 -21.81
N TYR A 981 -13.92 -21.73 -21.54
CA TYR A 981 -14.03 -22.29 -20.20
C TYR A 981 -12.77 -22.02 -19.36
N ILE A 982 -11.59 -22.38 -19.86
CA ILE A 982 -10.31 -22.16 -19.16
C ILE A 982 -10.07 -20.66 -18.88
N ARG A 983 -10.38 -19.79 -19.85
CA ARG A 983 -10.22 -18.33 -19.67
C ARG A 983 -11.12 -17.77 -18.57
N HIS A 984 -12.39 -18.17 -18.56
CA HIS A 984 -13.35 -17.74 -17.53
C HIS A 984 -12.93 -18.21 -16.14
N TYR A 985 -12.45 -19.45 -16.01
CA TYR A 985 -11.95 -19.99 -14.74
C TYR A 985 -10.65 -19.33 -14.29
N ALA A 986 -9.71 -19.07 -15.20
CA ALA A 986 -8.48 -18.35 -14.90
C ALA A 986 -8.74 -16.91 -14.47
N LYS A 987 -9.73 -16.24 -15.09
CA LYS A 987 -10.17 -14.91 -14.66
C LYS A 987 -10.73 -14.97 -13.24
N ALA A 988 -11.67 -15.88 -12.95
CA ALA A 988 -12.21 -16.03 -11.61
C ALA A 988 -11.13 -16.33 -10.55
N ILE A 989 -10.12 -17.15 -10.87
CA ILE A 989 -8.97 -17.42 -9.99
C ILE A 989 -8.20 -16.13 -9.67
N ARG A 990 -7.89 -15.32 -10.69
CA ARG A 990 -7.20 -14.03 -10.49
C ARG A 990 -8.04 -13.09 -9.64
N ASP A 991 -9.32 -12.96 -9.96
CA ASP A 991 -10.25 -12.08 -9.24
C ASP A 991 -10.35 -12.51 -7.75
N PHE A 992 -10.41 -13.82 -7.46
CA PHE A 992 -10.37 -14.31 -6.07
C PHE A 992 -9.00 -14.08 -5.39
N ASP A 993 -7.88 -14.26 -6.11
CA ASP A 993 -6.54 -14.03 -5.57
C ASP A 993 -6.31 -12.54 -5.26
N GLU A 994 -6.80 -11.63 -6.10
CA GLU A 994 -6.79 -10.17 -5.88
C GLU A 994 -7.62 -9.76 -4.68
N LEU A 995 -8.70 -10.50 -4.38
CA LEU A 995 -9.52 -10.32 -3.17
C LEU A 995 -8.98 -11.06 -1.93
N HIS A 996 -7.79 -11.67 -2.02
CA HIS A 996 -7.20 -12.48 -0.96
C HIS A 996 -8.07 -13.68 -0.50
N LEU A 997 -8.95 -14.17 -1.37
CA LEU A 997 -9.82 -15.33 -1.14
C LEU A 997 -9.14 -16.63 -1.62
N GLY A 998 -7.95 -16.92 -1.07
CA GLY A 998 -7.10 -18.03 -1.52
C GLY A 998 -7.72 -19.42 -1.40
N GLU A 999 -8.67 -19.63 -0.48
CA GLU A 999 -9.40 -20.91 -0.40
C GLU A 999 -10.35 -21.11 -1.59
N TRP A 1000 -11.01 -20.04 -2.05
CA TRP A 1000 -11.85 -20.05 -3.25
C TRP A 1000 -11.01 -20.32 -4.49
N SER A 1001 -9.91 -19.59 -4.66
CA SER A 1001 -9.02 -19.78 -5.81
C SER A 1001 -8.39 -21.19 -5.82
N ALA A 1002 -7.99 -21.72 -4.67
CA ALA A 1002 -7.48 -23.10 -4.54
C ALA A 1002 -8.53 -24.15 -4.93
N ARG A 1003 -9.79 -23.96 -4.55
CA ARG A 1003 -10.89 -24.88 -4.94
C ARG A 1003 -11.12 -24.86 -6.44
N VAL A 1004 -11.21 -23.68 -7.05
CA VAL A 1004 -11.37 -23.52 -8.50
C VAL A 1004 -10.19 -24.14 -9.25
N ARG A 1005 -8.95 -23.97 -8.75
CA ARG A 1005 -7.75 -24.62 -9.32
C ARG A 1005 -7.81 -26.15 -9.26
N ARG A 1006 -8.21 -26.74 -8.11
CA ARG A 1006 -8.37 -28.20 -7.96
C ARG A 1006 -9.42 -28.75 -8.94
N PHE A 1007 -10.52 -28.03 -9.09
CA PHE A 1007 -11.59 -28.37 -10.01
C PHE A 1007 -11.14 -28.31 -11.47
N LEU A 1008 -10.48 -27.22 -11.87
CA LEU A 1008 -9.94 -27.06 -13.21
C LEU A 1008 -8.93 -28.19 -13.51
N ALA A 1009 -8.05 -28.52 -12.56
CA ALA A 1009 -7.11 -29.62 -12.69
C ALA A 1009 -7.80 -31.00 -12.84
N ALA A 1010 -8.86 -31.26 -12.07
CA ALA A 1010 -9.64 -32.51 -12.19
C ALA A 1010 -10.38 -32.61 -13.53
N THR A 1011 -10.82 -31.47 -14.07
CA THR A 1011 -11.51 -31.39 -15.36
C THR A 1011 -10.56 -31.59 -16.54
N LEU A 1012 -9.33 -31.06 -16.45
CA LEU A 1012 -8.35 -31.11 -17.54
C LEU A 1012 -7.52 -32.40 -17.58
N ARG A 1013 -7.31 -33.11 -16.45
CA ARG A 1013 -6.55 -34.39 -16.41
C ARG A 1013 -6.94 -35.45 -17.46
N PRO A 1014 -8.23 -35.65 -17.81
CA PRO A 1014 -8.62 -36.62 -18.83
C PRO A 1014 -8.45 -36.13 -20.28
N LEU A 1015 -8.13 -34.84 -20.49
CA LEU A 1015 -8.03 -34.17 -21.79
C LEU A 1015 -6.57 -34.04 -22.27
N ASP A 1016 -5.61 -34.71 -21.61
CA ASP A 1016 -4.16 -34.74 -21.94
C ASP A 1016 -3.84 -35.54 -23.23
N GLY A 1017 -4.71 -35.47 -24.24
CA GLY A 1017 -4.53 -36.03 -25.59
C GLY A 1017 -3.99 -35.02 -26.57
#